data_AF-A0A269PV28-F1
#
_entry.id   AF-A0A269PV28-F1
#
_cell.length_a   1.000
_cell.length_b   1.000
_cell.length_c   1.000
_cell.angle_alpha   90.00
_cell.angle_beta   90.00
_cell.angle_gamma   90.00
#
_symmetry.space_group_name_H-M   'P 1'
#
loop_
_entity.id
_entity.type
_entity.pdbx_description
1 polymer ?
#
loop_
_entity_poly.entity_id
_entity_poly.type
_entity_poly.pdbx_seq_one_letter_code
_entity_poly.pdbx_strand_id
1 'polypeptide(L)'
;MKITTKKTLLASAVLFSLNMGVAQAAQLCGTKTLERQGEVPVNQMHCITDYGHYLFINVPYENSQVTITTSGGTFSGSDADIILFDGDDWSGNEEQSSKTSGTNDENLSFTSRSGNRYFRISGNIEQTSLMVTVTGGDVPPPMGDYIVFDTNIQVSLPSPVIVSKAGYGSTIPTILAASYSDFEKIASASVDPIKDVSEALHYLASTNDLTDPDLNQILYFLGSYKYYAADMTDVEASDLSIALQAVAKMTDFLGPDGTVIQEGYAKALNNFERKSGAVYFKDHLPHLLAIIQTHSLITNPFSISNAGDSTMALLGAIGSAAYYGDASVKSVINKNMLDVLSVLRSFAFLGETSLDMRWSTEADRKWILPHTMIALGKVSSIANNEAKARFDSTVLEVYDKVIKDISVETTQKIITKNYLKSAGRLCQSTDPLFGSCVVPPKEEDILTVSHKCTDKITIRAQSSISQATLDQSCADMALQETEFHAFFNTSGTPVTGDKNDTIEVIAFASPADYEKYASEFFGISTDNGGMYLEGTPESDTNQARFIAMQCPDDWVGGSCQYIDQIYNLRHEFVHYLDGRYVKAGSYGSFNYNVSWSEGMAEYMANGNDHPRTLNTLKGKTIPPLYNLLFMAYGYDDLYPWSYFAMRYLAEVHPTEVENLTAALQVGDNAAYIEVIKSVAARTENGFEAFVTANSEAIVPQSAQIPSADTIGSCALVQQYVRPVDANTTNFTFTNTTNTPVSLFWLDYNKGTPNFGKNYKTLNQGDTYTSTSWKVSDRLVLTDNNMNCLGVAVMAENNNSFTIEADLVKDVIPEVIPSQDELGSCTLVQPHMILDKSHAFTITNTSDKLVRLFRVDNATGKPKYKSAATGFDHGYGTLAQGESYTSDIWYGDRRFMVTDTRLNCLSVGVLNNTSASFTIDDLIVANAAEPEVIPVANTIGSCDLMEKHLIGPFEADFSFTNTSDTPVRIYRVDNETGVLSESFGYTTLQQGETYDSANTWKWFGKRRAAITDTSGQCLGVAVMTEKDTINTYEITDELTGGTKPVDTDGDGVIDSQDAFPNDPNEWLDTDGDGYGDNSDAFPMDATEWLDTDGDGMGDNSDPYPEDPNNTAPHCGATTISYGQLNSGVTQCISGGRSSFYVWVDSDNTQLTVSTSGGDGDVDIHFNADTWATAANAQAESSTAGNNESFTVNVNKGWRYIDASTSTNYSGVSIAVKMN
;
A
#
# COMPACT_ATOMS: atom_id res chain seq x y z
N MET A 1 4.31 -58.59 17.83
CA MET A 1 3.75 -59.34 18.98
C MET A 1 3.07 -58.33 19.90
N LYS A 2 1.78 -58.55 20.23
CA LYS A 2 0.82 -57.73 21.02
C LYS A 2 0.30 -56.42 20.35
N ILE A 3 -0.88 -56.33 19.70
CA ILE A 3 -2.31 -56.41 20.15
C ILE A 3 -2.65 -55.19 21.06
N THR A 4 -3.60 -54.26 20.84
CA THR A 4 -4.82 -54.09 20.00
C THR A 4 -5.42 -52.67 20.10
N THR A 5 -5.98 -52.17 18.98
CA THR A 5 -7.20 -51.37 18.69
C THR A 5 -8.11 -50.72 19.77
N LYS A 6 -8.62 -49.48 19.50
CA LYS A 6 -10.05 -49.02 19.31
C LYS A 6 -10.26 -47.53 19.74
N LYS A 7 -10.85 -46.62 18.92
CA LYS A 7 -12.30 -46.21 18.81
C LYS A 7 -12.92 -45.83 20.18
N THR A 8 -13.66 -44.73 20.45
CA THR A 8 -14.76 -44.02 19.72
C THR A 8 -15.37 -42.91 20.64
N LEU A 9 -16.07 -41.93 20.04
CA LEU A 9 -17.28 -41.21 20.51
C LEU A 9 -17.32 -40.48 21.88
N LEU A 10 -17.64 -39.18 21.86
CA LEU A 10 -18.28 -38.47 22.97
C LEU A 10 -19.49 -37.69 22.45
N ALA A 11 -20.67 -38.24 22.73
CA ALA A 11 -21.97 -37.57 22.65
C ALA A 11 -22.75 -37.92 23.93
N SER A 12 -23.53 -36.93 24.40
CA SER A 12 -24.61 -37.01 25.39
C SER A 12 -24.26 -36.94 26.88
N ALA A 13 -24.77 -35.88 27.54
CA ALA A 13 -25.18 -35.91 28.94
C ALA A 13 -26.45 -35.04 29.16
N VAL A 14 -27.59 -35.74 29.01
CA VAL A 14 -28.85 -35.72 29.78
C VAL A 14 -29.09 -34.59 30.82
N LEU A 15 -30.21 -33.87 30.58
CA LEU A 15 -31.28 -33.41 31.49
C LEU A 15 -31.05 -33.38 33.01
N PHE A 16 -31.19 -32.18 33.58
CA PHE A 16 -31.79 -31.97 34.90
C PHE A 16 -32.94 -30.98 34.77
N SER A 17 -34.15 -31.43 35.10
CA SER A 17 -35.33 -30.60 35.26
C SER A 17 -35.50 -30.23 36.74
N LEU A 18 -35.92 -28.99 37.03
CA LEU A 18 -36.88 -28.67 38.09
C LEU A 18 -37.30 -27.18 38.03
N ASN A 19 -38.55 -26.98 37.63
CA ASN A 19 -39.52 -25.99 38.09
C ASN A 19 -39.03 -24.57 38.46
N MET A 20 -39.20 -23.64 37.51
CA MET A 20 -39.54 -22.25 37.87
C MET A 20 -41.05 -22.08 37.84
N GLY A 21 -41.59 -21.67 38.99
CA GLY A 21 -42.99 -21.29 39.15
C GLY A 21 -43.33 -20.04 38.35
N VAL A 22 -44.56 -20.08 37.86
CA VAL A 22 -45.36 -19.10 37.12
C VAL A 22 -45.20 -17.64 37.57
N ALA A 23 -45.20 -16.75 36.56
CA ALA A 23 -45.78 -15.40 36.51
C ALA A 23 -44.80 -14.26 36.16
N GLN A 24 -44.42 -14.17 34.88
CA GLN A 24 -44.30 -12.87 34.22
C GLN A 24 -45.41 -12.80 33.17
N ALA A 25 -46.32 -11.84 33.34
CA ALA A 25 -47.30 -11.50 32.32
C ALA A 25 -46.54 -11.08 31.06
N ALA A 26 -46.78 -11.79 29.96
CA ALA A 26 -46.24 -11.44 28.65
C ALA A 26 -46.56 -9.98 28.35
N GLN A 27 -45.53 -9.20 28.07
CA GLN A 27 -45.66 -7.80 27.68
C GLN A 27 -46.46 -7.77 26.37
N LEU A 28 -47.58 -7.03 26.39
CA LEU A 28 -48.41 -6.77 25.21
C LEU A 28 -47.50 -6.24 24.09
N CYS A 29 -47.48 -6.91 22.94
CA CYS A 29 -46.47 -6.69 21.89
C CYS A 29 -46.46 -5.25 21.29
N GLY A 30 -47.44 -4.40 21.62
CA GLY A 30 -47.52 -3.00 21.18
C GLY A 30 -48.76 -2.70 20.32
N THR A 31 -48.70 -1.62 19.53
CA THR A 31 -49.75 -1.22 18.58
C THR A 31 -49.82 -2.19 17.40
N LYS A 32 -51.02 -2.44 16.86
CA LYS A 32 -51.24 -3.27 15.66
C LYS A 32 -50.36 -2.79 14.50
N THR A 33 -49.58 -3.69 13.91
CA THR A 33 -48.64 -3.38 12.81
C THR A 33 -49.02 -4.01 11.46
N LEU A 34 -49.96 -4.95 11.45
CA LEU A 34 -50.42 -5.63 10.24
C LEU A 34 -51.92 -5.55 10.07
N GLU A 35 -52.33 -5.37 8.81
CA GLU A 35 -53.73 -5.45 8.41
C GLU A 35 -54.25 -6.90 8.43
N ARG A 36 -55.58 -7.06 8.37
CA ARG A 36 -56.20 -8.40 8.42
C ARG A 36 -55.95 -9.22 7.16
N GLN A 37 -55.62 -8.58 6.05
CA GLN A 37 -55.32 -9.27 4.79
C GLN A 37 -54.19 -8.56 4.05
N GLY A 38 -53.15 -9.29 3.66
CA GLY A 38 -52.00 -8.71 2.97
C GLY A 38 -50.73 -9.55 3.07
N GLU A 39 -49.66 -9.00 2.50
CA GLU A 39 -48.32 -9.57 2.61
C GLU A 39 -47.76 -9.36 4.01
N VAL A 40 -47.04 -10.36 4.54
CA VAL A 40 -46.32 -10.28 5.79
C VAL A 40 -44.84 -10.06 5.50
N PRO A 41 -44.28 -8.91 5.90
CA PRO A 41 -42.84 -8.71 5.89
C PRO A 41 -42.16 -9.76 6.78
N VAL A 42 -41.27 -10.56 6.18
CA VAL A 42 -40.57 -11.65 6.87
C VAL A 42 -39.49 -11.10 7.82
N ASN A 43 -39.17 -11.87 8.86
CA ASN A 43 -38.15 -11.61 9.89
C ASN A 43 -38.35 -10.33 10.68
N GLN A 44 -39.60 -9.90 10.78
CA GLN A 44 -40.02 -8.79 11.62
C GLN A 44 -41.08 -9.31 12.59
N MET A 45 -41.00 -8.86 13.84
CA MET A 45 -42.05 -9.15 14.81
C MET A 45 -43.21 -8.20 14.56
N HIS A 46 -44.39 -8.76 14.32
CA HIS A 46 -45.61 -8.01 14.07
C HIS A 46 -46.61 -8.20 15.19
N CYS A 47 -47.40 -7.18 15.47
CA CYS A 47 -48.55 -7.27 16.36
C CYS A 47 -49.84 -7.41 15.57
N ILE A 48 -50.56 -8.48 15.83
CA ILE A 48 -51.87 -8.73 15.25
C ILE A 48 -52.95 -8.75 16.34
N THR A 49 -54.12 -8.23 15.98
CA THR A 49 -55.33 -8.13 16.80
C THR A 49 -56.54 -8.36 15.88
N ASP A 50 -57.68 -8.71 16.47
CA ASP A 50 -58.96 -9.06 15.83
C ASP A 50 -59.08 -10.53 15.42
N TYR A 51 -60.21 -10.89 14.82
CA TYR A 51 -60.49 -12.25 14.36
C TYR A 51 -60.01 -12.48 12.92
N GLY A 52 -59.52 -13.68 12.60
CA GLY A 52 -59.28 -14.14 11.23
C GLY A 52 -58.40 -13.24 10.36
N HIS A 53 -57.10 -13.57 10.30
CA HIS A 53 -56.12 -12.94 9.42
C HIS A 53 -55.82 -13.81 8.21
N TYR A 54 -55.85 -13.25 7.01
CA TYR A 54 -55.59 -13.92 5.74
C TYR A 54 -54.32 -13.34 5.13
N LEU A 55 -53.20 -14.00 5.35
CA LEU A 55 -51.88 -13.45 5.10
C LEU A 55 -51.16 -14.24 4.00
N PHE A 56 -50.17 -13.64 3.37
CA PHE A 56 -49.25 -14.37 2.50
C PHE A 56 -47.82 -13.86 2.66
N ILE A 57 -46.85 -14.70 2.31
CA ILE A 57 -45.44 -14.32 2.21
C ILE A 57 -44.93 -14.57 0.80
N ASN A 58 -43.97 -13.77 0.33
CA ASN A 58 -43.21 -14.09 -0.86
C ASN A 58 -41.97 -14.92 -0.48
N VAL A 59 -41.93 -16.17 -0.93
CA VAL A 59 -40.77 -17.05 -0.73
C VAL A 59 -39.81 -16.88 -1.91
N PRO A 60 -38.54 -16.49 -1.66
CA PRO A 60 -37.65 -16.05 -2.74
C PRO A 60 -37.10 -17.21 -3.59
N TYR A 61 -36.88 -18.39 -3.01
CA TYR A 61 -36.25 -19.54 -3.69
C TYR A 61 -37.03 -20.84 -3.48
N GLU A 62 -36.88 -21.79 -4.40
CA GLU A 62 -37.32 -23.17 -4.18
C GLU A 62 -36.61 -23.76 -2.97
N ASN A 63 -37.23 -24.73 -2.29
CA ASN A 63 -36.68 -25.38 -1.10
C ASN A 63 -36.27 -24.43 0.06
N SER A 64 -36.83 -23.22 0.11
CA SER A 64 -36.61 -22.31 1.25
C SER A 64 -37.29 -22.86 2.49
N GLN A 65 -36.64 -22.79 3.64
CA GLN A 65 -37.27 -23.14 4.91
C GLN A 65 -38.08 -21.96 5.42
N VAL A 66 -39.38 -22.16 5.61
CA VAL A 66 -40.31 -21.16 6.16
C VAL A 66 -40.73 -21.58 7.55
N THR A 67 -40.69 -20.64 8.50
CA THR A 67 -41.23 -20.83 9.85
C THR A 67 -42.19 -19.70 10.19
N ILE A 68 -43.44 -20.02 10.54
CA ILE A 68 -44.46 -19.08 10.98
C ILE A 68 -44.69 -19.35 12.46
N THR A 69 -44.47 -18.34 13.30
CA THR A 69 -44.64 -18.46 14.75
C THR A 69 -45.55 -17.36 15.25
N THR A 70 -46.56 -17.72 16.03
CA THR A 70 -47.26 -16.76 16.89
C THR A 70 -46.84 -16.98 18.33
N SER A 71 -46.71 -15.91 19.12
CA SER A 71 -46.35 -16.06 20.53
C SER A 71 -46.98 -15.02 21.45
N GLY A 72 -47.43 -15.48 22.61
CA GLY A 72 -47.94 -14.69 23.72
C GLY A 72 -49.29 -14.00 23.45
N GLY A 73 -49.72 -13.20 24.42
CA GLY A 73 -50.92 -12.37 24.34
C GLY A 73 -52.22 -13.07 24.78
N THR A 74 -53.38 -12.54 24.37
CA THR A 74 -54.71 -12.96 24.85
C THR A 74 -55.72 -13.10 23.71
N PHE A 75 -56.80 -13.85 23.95
CA PHE A 75 -57.86 -14.12 22.98
C PHE A 75 -59.22 -14.24 23.69
N SER A 76 -60.32 -13.94 22.99
CA SER A 76 -61.68 -14.10 23.50
C SER A 76 -62.47 -15.13 22.69
N GLY A 77 -62.58 -16.34 23.24
CA GLY A 77 -63.27 -17.46 22.59
C GLY A 77 -62.27 -18.49 22.06
N SER A 78 -61.92 -18.39 20.78
CA SER A 78 -60.94 -19.27 20.11
C SER A 78 -59.57 -18.61 20.02
N ASP A 79 -58.54 -19.39 20.30
CA ASP A 79 -57.11 -19.12 20.19
C ASP A 79 -56.60 -19.04 18.74
N ALA A 80 -55.33 -18.64 18.59
CA ALA A 80 -54.67 -18.55 17.29
C ALA A 80 -54.35 -19.93 16.72
N ASP A 81 -54.83 -20.23 15.50
CA ASP A 81 -54.44 -21.41 14.73
C ASP A 81 -53.78 -20.98 13.43
N ILE A 82 -52.59 -21.49 13.11
CA ILE A 82 -51.92 -21.25 11.82
C ILE A 82 -52.39 -22.31 10.82
N ILE A 83 -52.90 -21.89 9.66
CA ILE A 83 -53.32 -22.78 8.56
C ILE A 83 -52.66 -22.33 7.26
N LEU A 84 -51.82 -23.18 6.67
CA LEU A 84 -51.19 -23.01 5.36
C LEU A 84 -52.06 -23.63 4.26
N PHE A 85 -52.14 -22.98 3.10
CA PHE A 85 -52.92 -23.45 1.95
C PHE A 85 -52.01 -23.93 0.80
N ASP A 86 -52.48 -24.96 0.08
CA ASP A 86 -51.78 -25.60 -1.06
C ASP A 86 -51.78 -24.77 -2.35
N GLY A 87 -52.77 -23.88 -2.51
CA GLY A 87 -52.98 -23.05 -3.69
C GLY A 87 -52.27 -21.71 -3.68
N ASP A 88 -52.45 -20.96 -4.77
CA ASP A 88 -51.95 -19.59 -4.94
C ASP A 88 -52.92 -18.52 -4.38
N ASP A 89 -53.84 -18.93 -3.50
CA ASP A 89 -54.75 -18.08 -2.74
C ASP A 89 -55.30 -18.85 -1.49
N TRP A 90 -56.17 -18.19 -0.71
CA TRP A 90 -56.80 -18.79 0.48
C TRP A 90 -57.99 -19.72 0.19
N SER A 91 -58.30 -20.00 -1.09
CA SER A 91 -59.41 -20.88 -1.49
C SER A 91 -58.97 -22.34 -1.72
N GLY A 92 -57.66 -22.59 -1.67
CA GLY A 92 -57.07 -23.93 -1.72
C GLY A 92 -57.42 -24.83 -0.52
N ASN A 93 -56.92 -26.07 -0.54
CA ASN A 93 -57.06 -26.97 0.60
C ASN A 93 -56.03 -26.62 1.68
N GLU A 94 -56.35 -26.97 2.94
CA GLU A 94 -55.38 -26.92 4.03
C GLU A 94 -54.23 -27.91 3.73
N GLU A 95 -53.02 -27.36 3.57
CA GLU A 95 -51.80 -28.13 3.34
C GLU A 95 -51.19 -28.58 4.66
N GLN A 96 -51.07 -27.64 5.61
CA GLN A 96 -50.52 -27.91 6.94
C GLN A 96 -51.08 -26.91 7.95
N SER A 97 -51.13 -27.29 9.22
CA SER A 97 -51.53 -26.38 10.29
C SER A 97 -50.81 -26.63 11.61
N SER A 98 -50.80 -25.61 12.46
CA SER A 98 -50.39 -25.66 13.86
C SER A 98 -51.58 -25.19 14.71
N LYS A 99 -52.02 -26.04 15.65
CA LYS A 99 -53.23 -25.85 16.48
C LYS A 99 -52.99 -26.39 17.90
N THR A 100 -52.79 -25.51 18.86
CA THR A 100 -52.45 -25.79 20.27
C THR A 100 -53.49 -25.16 21.17
N SER A 101 -54.39 -26.00 21.69
CA SER A 101 -55.55 -25.51 22.43
C SER A 101 -55.20 -24.73 23.71
N GLY A 102 -55.84 -23.58 23.89
CA GLY A 102 -55.76 -22.70 25.05
C GLY A 102 -54.65 -21.66 24.99
N THR A 103 -53.92 -21.50 23.87
CA THR A 103 -52.81 -20.53 23.74
C THR A 103 -52.72 -19.92 22.34
N ASN A 104 -52.17 -18.71 22.24
CA ASN A 104 -51.79 -18.11 20.96
C ASN A 104 -50.39 -18.56 20.48
N ASP A 105 -49.70 -19.41 21.23
CA ASP A 105 -48.35 -19.88 20.89
C ASP A 105 -48.41 -21.02 19.85
N GLU A 106 -48.22 -20.69 18.57
CA GLU A 106 -48.19 -21.66 17.46
C GLU A 106 -46.87 -21.60 16.71
N ASN A 107 -46.47 -22.73 16.12
CA ASN A 107 -45.27 -22.81 15.30
C ASN A 107 -45.45 -23.78 14.13
N LEU A 108 -45.38 -23.27 12.91
CA LEU A 108 -45.48 -24.03 11.67
C LEU A 108 -44.19 -23.87 10.86
N SER A 109 -43.43 -24.95 10.68
CA SER A 109 -42.21 -24.97 9.88
C SER A 109 -42.31 -25.93 8.71
N PHE A 110 -41.96 -25.47 7.50
CA PHE A 110 -42.06 -26.26 6.27
C PHE A 110 -41.04 -25.80 5.22
N THR A 111 -40.68 -26.71 4.32
CA THR A 111 -39.89 -26.40 3.13
C THR A 111 -40.84 -25.93 2.04
N SER A 112 -40.57 -24.76 1.46
CA SER A 112 -41.47 -24.09 0.52
C SER A 112 -40.88 -24.00 -0.88
N ARG A 113 -41.76 -24.13 -1.88
CA ARG A 113 -41.51 -23.64 -3.23
C ARG A 113 -41.36 -22.11 -3.26
N SER A 114 -40.78 -21.59 -4.35
CA SER A 114 -40.70 -20.14 -4.60
C SER A 114 -42.08 -19.56 -4.92
N GLY A 115 -42.24 -18.25 -4.70
CA GLY A 115 -43.48 -17.51 -4.95
C GLY A 115 -44.33 -17.30 -3.69
N ASN A 116 -45.56 -16.82 -3.89
CA ASN A 116 -46.44 -16.46 -2.77
C ASN A 116 -46.99 -17.70 -2.07
N ARG A 117 -46.87 -17.75 -0.74
CA ARG A 117 -47.48 -18.77 0.12
C ARG A 117 -48.54 -18.14 1.00
N TYR A 118 -49.76 -18.66 0.89
CA TYR A 118 -50.92 -18.13 1.57
C TYR A 118 -51.19 -18.94 2.84
N PHE A 119 -51.40 -18.24 3.94
CA PHE A 119 -51.77 -18.83 5.22
C PHE A 119 -52.81 -17.97 5.91
N ARG A 120 -53.53 -18.54 6.88
CA ARG A 120 -54.41 -17.78 7.76
C ARG A 120 -54.04 -18.02 9.21
N ILE A 121 -54.28 -17.01 10.03
CA ILE A 121 -54.29 -17.13 11.48
C ILE A 121 -55.75 -17.03 11.93
N SER A 122 -56.28 -18.14 12.45
CA SER A 122 -57.64 -18.22 12.98
C SER A 122 -57.69 -17.67 14.40
N GLY A 123 -58.87 -17.71 15.03
CA GLY A 123 -59.03 -17.22 16.40
C GLY A 123 -59.67 -15.85 16.46
N ASN A 124 -60.07 -15.46 17.67
CA ASN A 124 -60.50 -14.10 18.00
C ASN A 124 -59.45 -13.50 18.92
N ILE A 125 -58.37 -13.03 18.31
CA ILE A 125 -57.14 -12.63 18.97
C ILE A 125 -57.32 -11.21 19.49
N GLU A 126 -57.20 -11.01 20.81
CA GLU A 126 -57.16 -9.66 21.36
C GLU A 126 -55.77 -9.05 21.11
N GLN A 127 -54.71 -9.86 21.28
CA GLN A 127 -53.34 -9.49 20.90
C GLN A 127 -52.45 -10.75 20.81
N THR A 128 -51.57 -10.84 19.80
CA THR A 128 -50.43 -11.76 19.79
C THR A 128 -49.30 -11.23 18.91
N SER A 129 -48.09 -11.74 19.09
CA SER A 129 -46.97 -11.48 18.18
C SER A 129 -46.97 -12.50 17.04
N LEU A 130 -46.62 -12.06 15.83
CA LEU A 130 -46.43 -12.89 14.64
C LEU A 130 -45.01 -12.67 14.12
N MET A 131 -44.26 -13.76 13.93
CA MET A 131 -42.97 -13.78 13.25
C MET A 131 -43.05 -14.78 12.11
N VAL A 132 -42.63 -14.37 10.91
CA VAL A 132 -42.46 -15.30 9.78
C VAL A 132 -41.01 -15.24 9.34
N THR A 133 -40.27 -16.33 9.43
CA THR A 133 -38.90 -16.41 8.93
C THR A 133 -38.82 -17.25 7.67
N VAL A 134 -37.92 -16.84 6.78
CA VAL A 134 -37.60 -17.57 5.55
C VAL A 134 -36.09 -17.63 5.43
N THR A 135 -35.53 -18.85 5.39
CA THR A 135 -34.09 -19.09 5.41
C THR A 135 -33.70 -20.16 4.39
N GLY A 136 -32.51 -20.04 3.81
CA GLY A 136 -32.00 -20.99 2.81
C GLY A 136 -32.76 -20.90 1.47
N GLY A 137 -32.72 -22.01 0.73
CA GLY A 137 -33.33 -22.15 -0.59
C GLY A 137 -32.30 -22.48 -1.68
N ASP A 138 -32.75 -23.20 -2.70
CA ASP A 138 -31.95 -23.53 -3.87
C ASP A 138 -31.72 -22.25 -4.69
N VAL A 139 -30.61 -21.56 -4.41
CA VAL A 139 -30.10 -20.54 -5.31
C VAL A 139 -29.86 -21.24 -6.65
N PRO A 140 -30.55 -20.84 -7.74
CA PRO A 140 -30.36 -21.47 -9.02
C PRO A 140 -28.88 -21.42 -9.41
N PRO A 141 -28.36 -22.44 -10.10
CA PRO A 141 -26.99 -22.40 -10.59
C PRO A 141 -26.80 -21.14 -11.44
N PRO A 142 -25.56 -20.60 -11.52
CA PRO A 142 -25.30 -19.46 -12.38
C PRO A 142 -25.73 -19.78 -13.82
N MET A 143 -25.94 -18.75 -14.64
CA MET A 143 -26.12 -18.97 -16.07
C MET A 143 -25.00 -19.91 -16.57
N GLY A 144 -25.32 -20.84 -17.48
CA GLY A 144 -24.35 -21.78 -18.07
C GLY A 144 -23.24 -21.05 -18.85
N ASP A 145 -22.87 -21.54 -20.04
CA ASP A 145 -21.94 -20.78 -20.89
C ASP A 145 -22.49 -19.35 -21.10
N TYR A 146 -21.64 -18.34 -20.89
CA TYR A 146 -22.05 -16.94 -20.98
C TYR A 146 -22.44 -16.60 -22.41
N ILE A 147 -23.35 -15.64 -22.54
CA ILE A 147 -23.71 -15.07 -23.84
C ILE A 147 -22.57 -14.13 -24.22
N VAL A 148 -21.83 -14.45 -25.29
CA VAL A 148 -20.99 -13.47 -25.98
C VAL A 148 -21.95 -12.43 -26.56
N PHE A 149 -21.97 -11.24 -25.96
CA PHE A 149 -22.79 -10.15 -26.46
C PHE A 149 -22.32 -9.72 -27.86
N ASP A 150 -23.25 -9.58 -28.80
CA ASP A 150 -22.91 -9.14 -30.16
C ASP A 150 -22.46 -7.68 -30.12
N THR A 151 -21.17 -7.45 -30.34
CA THR A 151 -20.56 -6.12 -30.31
C THR A 151 -20.83 -5.33 -31.61
N ASN A 152 -21.42 -5.96 -32.63
CA ASN A 152 -21.70 -5.32 -33.92
C ASN A 152 -23.03 -4.54 -33.92
N ILE A 153 -23.08 -3.43 -33.19
CA ILE A 153 -24.29 -2.61 -33.04
C ILE A 153 -24.59 -1.83 -34.34
N GLN A 154 -25.74 -2.10 -34.95
CA GLN A 154 -26.19 -1.41 -36.16
C GLN A 154 -26.98 -0.14 -35.81
N VAL A 155 -26.53 1.01 -36.31
CA VAL A 155 -27.17 2.32 -36.08
C VAL A 155 -27.24 3.09 -37.40
N SER A 156 -28.35 3.78 -37.65
CA SER A 156 -28.49 4.71 -38.76
C SER A 156 -28.37 6.14 -38.25
N LEU A 157 -27.31 6.84 -38.68
CA LEU A 157 -27.00 8.20 -38.22
C LEU A 157 -27.16 9.22 -39.36
N PRO A 158 -27.71 10.42 -39.08
CA PRO A 158 -27.69 11.53 -40.04
C PRO A 158 -26.27 12.05 -40.24
N SER A 159 -26.04 12.83 -41.30
CA SER A 159 -24.76 13.53 -41.48
C SER A 159 -24.58 14.64 -40.44
N PRO A 160 -23.34 14.95 -40.03
CA PRO A 160 -23.08 16.03 -39.08
C PRO A 160 -23.48 17.39 -39.66
N VAL A 161 -23.96 18.27 -38.79
CA VAL A 161 -24.43 19.63 -39.16
C VAL A 161 -23.26 20.50 -39.63
N ILE A 162 -22.10 20.35 -38.99
CA ILE A 162 -20.86 21.03 -39.37
C ILE A 162 -19.88 20.03 -40.01
N VAL A 163 -19.02 20.54 -40.90
CA VAL A 163 -18.10 19.70 -41.71
C VAL A 163 -16.62 20.02 -41.48
N SER A 164 -16.31 20.95 -40.57
CA SER A 164 -14.93 21.31 -40.20
C SER A 164 -14.87 21.96 -38.81
N LYS A 165 -13.70 21.96 -38.16
CA LYS A 165 -13.45 22.70 -36.91
C LYS A 165 -13.73 24.21 -37.02
N ALA A 166 -13.67 24.78 -38.22
CA ALA A 166 -14.06 26.19 -38.45
C ALA A 166 -15.57 26.46 -38.21
N GLY A 167 -16.38 25.40 -38.16
CA GLY A 167 -17.81 25.48 -37.81
C GLY A 167 -18.09 25.38 -36.32
N TYR A 168 -17.06 25.30 -35.45
CA TYR A 168 -17.26 25.28 -34.01
C TYR A 168 -18.02 26.51 -33.51
N GLY A 169 -19.04 26.25 -32.68
CA GLY A 169 -19.75 27.29 -31.96
C GLY A 169 -18.85 28.02 -30.98
N SER A 170 -19.25 29.23 -30.57
CA SER A 170 -18.40 30.14 -29.80
C SER A 170 -17.98 29.62 -28.43
N THR A 171 -18.69 28.63 -27.89
CA THR A 171 -18.38 28.02 -26.59
C THR A 171 -17.28 26.97 -26.67
N ILE A 172 -17.11 26.30 -27.81
CA ILE A 172 -16.15 25.20 -27.99
C ILE A 172 -14.70 25.63 -27.73
N PRO A 173 -14.17 26.74 -28.30
CA PRO A 173 -12.80 27.16 -27.99
C PRO A 173 -12.55 27.43 -26.50
N THR A 174 -13.60 27.82 -25.75
CA THR A 174 -13.50 28.04 -24.30
C THR A 174 -13.37 26.71 -23.56
N ILE A 175 -14.14 25.70 -23.95
CA ILE A 175 -14.05 24.33 -23.40
C ILE A 175 -12.68 23.71 -23.72
N LEU A 176 -12.17 23.93 -24.93
CA LEU A 176 -10.86 23.40 -25.36
C LEU A 176 -9.67 24.00 -24.61
N ALA A 177 -9.78 25.25 -24.15
CA ALA A 177 -8.75 25.94 -23.39
C ALA A 177 -8.88 25.76 -21.86
N ALA A 178 -9.98 25.15 -21.39
CA ALA A 178 -10.34 25.05 -19.99
C ALA A 178 -9.67 23.87 -19.27
N SER A 179 -9.41 24.05 -17.98
CA SER A 179 -9.07 22.96 -17.06
C SER A 179 -10.31 22.32 -16.45
N TYR A 180 -10.18 21.15 -15.82
CA TYR A 180 -11.32 20.45 -15.19
C TYR A 180 -12.07 21.32 -14.16
N SER A 181 -11.37 22.17 -13.41
CA SER A 181 -11.99 23.09 -12.43
C SER A 181 -12.81 24.21 -13.07
N ASP A 182 -12.59 24.50 -14.37
CA ASP A 182 -13.33 25.54 -15.08
C ASP A 182 -14.67 25.02 -15.63
N PHE A 183 -14.83 23.70 -15.78
CA PHE A 183 -16.00 23.10 -16.42
C PHE A 183 -17.31 23.41 -15.69
N GLU A 184 -17.32 23.47 -14.36
CA GLU A 184 -18.50 23.86 -13.58
C GLU A 184 -19.03 25.23 -14.02
N LYS A 185 -18.14 26.22 -14.12
CA LYS A 185 -18.51 27.59 -14.51
C LYS A 185 -18.98 27.67 -15.96
N ILE A 186 -18.41 26.85 -16.85
CA ILE A 186 -18.81 26.79 -18.25
C ILE A 186 -20.19 26.11 -18.39
N ALA A 187 -20.40 25.00 -17.69
CA ALA A 187 -21.66 24.26 -17.71
C ALA A 187 -22.82 25.04 -17.09
N SER A 188 -22.57 25.80 -16.01
CA SER A 188 -23.57 26.64 -15.34
C SER A 188 -23.79 28.01 -15.98
N ALA A 189 -23.18 28.28 -17.14
CA ALA A 189 -23.29 29.56 -17.82
C ALA A 189 -24.72 29.85 -18.32
N SER A 190 -25.07 31.13 -18.47
CA SER A 190 -26.39 31.54 -18.94
C SER A 190 -26.68 31.13 -20.40
N VAL A 191 -25.62 30.87 -21.18
CA VAL A 191 -25.72 30.34 -22.54
C VAL A 191 -25.36 28.86 -22.46
N ASP A 192 -26.34 28.01 -22.72
CA ASP A 192 -26.17 26.57 -22.69
C ASP A 192 -25.26 26.10 -23.85
N PRO A 193 -24.10 25.46 -23.56
CA PRO A 193 -23.18 25.00 -24.60
C PRO A 193 -23.61 23.71 -25.30
N ILE A 194 -24.68 23.03 -24.87
CA ILE A 194 -24.95 21.64 -25.27
C ILE A 194 -25.20 21.45 -26.76
N LYS A 195 -25.80 22.47 -27.42
CA LYS A 195 -26.00 22.47 -28.87
C LYS A 195 -24.67 22.50 -29.61
N ASP A 196 -23.79 23.44 -29.26
CA ASP A 196 -22.46 23.57 -29.87
C ASP A 196 -21.62 22.30 -29.63
N VAL A 197 -21.71 21.73 -28.42
CA VAL A 197 -21.05 20.49 -28.01
C VAL A 197 -21.52 19.31 -28.85
N SER A 198 -22.82 19.13 -29.00
CA SER A 198 -23.40 18.03 -29.80
C SER A 198 -22.99 18.12 -31.27
N GLU A 199 -23.01 19.32 -31.86
CA GLU A 199 -22.59 19.56 -33.24
C GLU A 199 -21.09 19.29 -33.46
N ALA A 200 -20.24 19.76 -32.53
CA ALA A 200 -18.79 19.53 -32.56
C ALA A 200 -18.46 18.04 -32.41
N LEU A 201 -19.08 17.36 -31.45
CA LEU A 201 -18.85 15.96 -31.17
C LEU A 201 -19.27 15.05 -32.35
N HIS A 202 -20.43 15.34 -32.96
CA HIS A 202 -20.89 14.59 -34.13
C HIS A 202 -19.95 14.76 -35.32
N TYR A 203 -19.45 15.98 -35.56
CA TYR A 203 -18.44 16.20 -36.59
C TYR A 203 -17.13 15.47 -36.28
N LEU A 204 -16.58 15.61 -35.07
CA LEU A 204 -15.34 14.96 -34.67
C LEU A 204 -15.43 13.44 -34.84
N ALA A 205 -16.53 12.83 -34.40
CA ALA A 205 -16.77 11.40 -34.61
C ALA A 205 -16.78 11.01 -36.10
N SER A 206 -17.36 11.85 -36.97
CA SER A 206 -17.39 11.59 -38.42
C SER A 206 -16.01 11.61 -39.10
N THR A 207 -15.01 12.26 -38.47
CA THR A 207 -13.64 12.26 -38.98
C THR A 207 -12.91 10.94 -38.71
N ASN A 208 -13.44 10.12 -37.78
CA ASN A 208 -12.92 8.79 -37.46
C ASN A 208 -11.46 8.82 -36.94
N ASP A 209 -11.10 9.88 -36.21
CA ASP A 209 -9.80 10.04 -35.55
C ASP A 209 -9.96 10.01 -34.02
N LEU A 210 -9.60 8.89 -33.39
CA LEU A 210 -9.66 8.72 -31.94
C LEU A 210 -8.57 9.53 -31.21
N THR A 211 -7.55 10.02 -31.92
CA THR A 211 -6.43 10.76 -31.34
C THR A 211 -6.66 12.28 -31.31
N ASP A 212 -7.80 12.75 -31.82
CA ASP A 212 -8.12 14.17 -31.83
C ASP A 212 -8.31 14.68 -30.38
N PRO A 213 -7.48 15.64 -29.92
CA PRO A 213 -7.55 16.13 -28.55
C PRO A 213 -8.88 16.84 -28.23
N ASP A 214 -9.56 17.40 -29.25
CA ASP A 214 -10.84 18.09 -29.04
C ASP A 214 -11.94 17.09 -28.69
N LEU A 215 -11.90 15.88 -29.26
CA LEU A 215 -12.86 14.80 -28.98
C LEU A 215 -12.82 14.40 -27.50
N ASN A 216 -11.61 14.15 -26.99
CA ASN A 216 -11.42 13.75 -25.60
C ASN A 216 -11.88 14.85 -24.63
N GLN A 217 -11.45 16.09 -24.87
CA GLN A 217 -11.77 17.23 -24.01
C GLN A 217 -13.28 17.49 -23.92
N ILE A 218 -14.00 17.41 -25.06
CA ILE A 218 -15.44 17.61 -25.11
C ILE A 218 -16.20 16.49 -24.36
N LEU A 219 -15.77 15.23 -24.51
CA LEU A 219 -16.37 14.10 -23.78
C LEU A 219 -16.20 14.25 -22.26
N TYR A 220 -15.03 14.70 -21.80
CA TYR A 220 -14.78 14.96 -20.39
C TYR A 220 -15.63 16.12 -19.85
N PHE A 221 -15.83 17.19 -20.64
CA PHE A 221 -16.73 18.29 -20.28
C PHE A 221 -18.17 17.81 -20.01
N LEU A 222 -18.68 16.87 -20.84
CA LEU A 222 -20.01 16.29 -20.66
C LEU A 222 -20.17 15.53 -19.33
N GLY A 223 -19.08 15.05 -18.73
CA GLY A 223 -19.11 14.47 -17.38
C GLY A 223 -19.48 15.48 -16.29
N SER A 224 -19.03 16.73 -16.44
CA SER A 224 -19.38 17.84 -15.53
C SER A 224 -20.74 18.46 -15.85
N TYR A 225 -21.11 18.52 -17.14
CA TYR A 225 -22.35 19.15 -17.61
C TYR A 225 -23.59 18.71 -16.81
N LYS A 226 -23.78 17.40 -16.60
CA LYS A 226 -24.89 16.81 -15.84
C LYS A 226 -25.16 17.49 -14.49
N TYR A 227 -24.11 17.87 -13.77
CA TYR A 227 -24.21 18.32 -12.37
C TYR A 227 -24.54 19.80 -12.25
N TYR A 228 -24.18 20.60 -13.25
CA TYR A 228 -24.13 22.05 -13.14
C TYR A 228 -24.97 22.79 -14.20
N ALA A 229 -25.29 22.14 -15.32
CA ALA A 229 -26.08 22.74 -16.38
C ALA A 229 -27.59 22.65 -16.13
N ALA A 230 -28.36 23.40 -16.91
CA ALA A 230 -29.81 23.28 -16.94
C ALA A 230 -30.26 21.95 -17.57
N ASP A 231 -31.48 21.53 -17.26
CA ASP A 231 -32.11 20.34 -17.86
C ASP A 231 -32.19 20.51 -19.40
N MET A 232 -31.64 19.56 -20.16
CA MET A 232 -31.75 19.53 -21.62
C MET A 232 -33.21 19.47 -22.08
N THR A 233 -33.50 20.12 -23.21
CA THR A 233 -34.73 19.88 -23.97
C THR A 233 -34.71 18.52 -24.68
N ASP A 234 -35.86 18.02 -25.13
CA ASP A 234 -35.96 16.78 -25.89
C ASP A 234 -35.12 16.82 -27.19
N VAL A 235 -35.01 17.99 -27.82
CA VAL A 235 -34.22 18.18 -29.05
C VAL A 235 -32.73 18.09 -28.74
N GLU A 236 -32.26 18.79 -27.70
CA GLU A 236 -30.85 18.75 -27.29
C GLU A 236 -30.43 17.36 -26.83
N ALA A 237 -31.27 16.66 -26.08
CA ALA A 237 -31.03 15.28 -25.68
C ALA A 237 -30.95 14.33 -26.90
N SER A 238 -31.80 14.55 -27.91
CA SER A 238 -31.76 13.79 -29.17
C SER A 238 -30.46 14.05 -29.94
N ASP A 239 -30.05 15.31 -30.07
CA ASP A 239 -28.86 15.71 -30.81
C ASP A 239 -27.59 15.16 -30.14
N LEU A 240 -27.52 15.21 -28.80
CA LEU A 240 -26.42 14.63 -28.04
C LEU A 240 -26.38 13.10 -28.20
N SER A 241 -27.54 12.43 -28.19
CA SER A 241 -27.60 10.97 -28.38
C SER A 241 -27.09 10.56 -29.76
N ILE A 242 -27.45 11.31 -30.81
CA ILE A 242 -26.94 11.08 -32.17
C ILE A 242 -25.41 11.25 -32.20
N ALA A 243 -24.90 12.33 -31.59
CA ALA A 243 -23.46 12.60 -31.54
C ALA A 243 -22.68 11.49 -30.81
N LEU A 244 -23.17 11.02 -29.67
CA LEU A 244 -22.52 9.95 -28.90
C LEU A 244 -22.65 8.58 -29.59
N GLN A 245 -23.76 8.29 -30.28
CA GLN A 245 -23.84 7.10 -31.13
C GLN A 245 -22.82 7.16 -32.28
N ALA A 246 -22.55 8.34 -32.84
CA ALA A 246 -21.49 8.51 -33.84
C ALA A 246 -20.10 8.19 -33.26
N VAL A 247 -19.80 8.64 -32.03
CA VAL A 247 -18.55 8.31 -31.32
C VAL A 247 -18.42 6.79 -31.14
N ALA A 248 -19.48 6.13 -30.67
CA ALA A 248 -19.49 4.68 -30.46
C ALA A 248 -19.38 3.85 -31.75
N LYS A 249 -19.53 4.50 -32.92
CA LYS A 249 -19.40 3.89 -34.25
C LYS A 249 -18.08 4.18 -34.95
N MET A 250 -17.19 4.97 -34.34
CA MET A 250 -15.85 5.19 -34.87
C MET A 250 -15.10 3.86 -35.01
N THR A 251 -14.23 3.78 -36.00
CA THR A 251 -13.34 2.64 -36.25
C THR A 251 -12.38 2.51 -35.08
N ASP A 252 -12.10 1.28 -34.67
CA ASP A 252 -11.22 0.93 -33.55
C ASP A 252 -11.68 1.44 -32.17
N PHE A 253 -12.87 2.08 -32.09
CA PHE A 253 -13.45 2.52 -30.81
C PHE A 253 -13.67 1.35 -29.86
N LEU A 254 -13.99 0.15 -30.34
CA LEU A 254 -14.13 -1.07 -29.53
C LEU A 254 -12.80 -1.84 -29.35
N GLY A 255 -11.65 -1.19 -29.55
CA GLY A 255 -10.31 -1.76 -29.39
C GLY A 255 -9.45 -1.01 -28.37
N PRO A 256 -8.17 -1.43 -28.20
CA PRO A 256 -7.22 -0.80 -27.28
C PRO A 256 -6.97 0.69 -27.54
N ASP A 257 -7.01 1.12 -28.80
CA ASP A 257 -6.78 2.52 -29.19
C ASP A 257 -7.95 3.45 -28.78
N GLY A 258 -9.12 2.88 -28.49
CA GLY A 258 -10.31 3.61 -28.09
C GLY A 258 -10.44 3.87 -26.59
N THR A 259 -9.58 3.30 -25.72
CA THR A 259 -9.79 3.30 -24.26
C THR A 259 -10.00 4.69 -23.67
N VAL A 260 -9.13 5.65 -23.99
CA VAL A 260 -9.26 7.05 -23.51
C VAL A 260 -10.63 7.64 -23.88
N ILE A 261 -11.07 7.43 -25.11
CA ILE A 261 -12.36 7.95 -25.61
C ILE A 261 -13.54 7.19 -24.98
N GLN A 262 -13.41 5.89 -24.72
CA GLN A 262 -14.44 5.09 -24.03
C GLN A 262 -14.70 5.59 -22.60
N GLU A 263 -13.67 6.05 -21.88
CA GLU A 263 -13.84 6.64 -20.54
C GLU A 263 -14.70 7.92 -20.60
N GLY A 264 -14.34 8.85 -21.49
CA GLY A 264 -15.09 10.07 -21.72
C GLY A 264 -16.53 9.79 -22.16
N TYR A 265 -16.71 8.83 -23.08
CA TYR A 265 -18.02 8.35 -23.52
C TYR A 265 -18.85 7.83 -22.33
N ALA A 266 -18.28 6.99 -21.47
CA ALA A 266 -18.95 6.44 -20.29
C ALA A 266 -19.39 7.55 -19.32
N LYS A 267 -18.54 8.56 -19.07
CA LYS A 267 -18.89 9.73 -18.25
C LYS A 267 -20.03 10.55 -18.90
N ALA A 268 -19.99 10.72 -20.22
CA ALA A 268 -21.01 11.45 -20.96
C ALA A 268 -22.39 10.77 -20.91
N LEU A 269 -22.46 9.43 -20.79
CA LEU A 269 -23.74 8.70 -20.67
C LEU A 269 -24.54 9.09 -19.42
N ASN A 270 -23.91 9.67 -18.40
CA ASN A 270 -24.58 10.14 -17.21
C ASN A 270 -25.67 11.19 -17.52
N ASN A 271 -25.57 11.90 -18.65
CA ASN A 271 -26.56 12.86 -19.14
C ASN A 271 -27.88 12.21 -19.61
N PHE A 272 -27.90 10.89 -19.82
CA PHE A 272 -29.09 10.13 -20.21
C PHE A 272 -29.73 9.36 -19.06
N GLU A 273 -29.35 9.62 -17.81
CA GLU A 273 -29.96 8.93 -16.67
C GLU A 273 -31.34 9.47 -16.33
N ARG A 274 -31.61 10.76 -16.57
CA ARG A 274 -32.78 11.48 -16.04
C ARG A 274 -33.39 12.41 -17.10
N LYS A 275 -34.64 12.83 -16.85
CA LYS A 275 -35.36 13.86 -17.62
C LYS A 275 -35.43 13.52 -19.11
N SER A 276 -35.33 14.52 -19.99
CA SER A 276 -35.38 14.35 -21.44
C SER A 276 -34.28 13.42 -21.98
N GLY A 277 -33.14 13.30 -21.30
CA GLY A 277 -32.10 12.34 -21.67
C GLY A 277 -32.52 10.87 -21.45
N ALA A 278 -33.35 10.60 -20.45
CA ALA A 278 -33.72 9.25 -20.01
C ALA A 278 -34.37 8.35 -21.06
N VAL A 279 -34.96 8.93 -22.11
CA VAL A 279 -35.60 8.16 -23.20
C VAL A 279 -34.61 7.65 -24.24
N TYR A 280 -33.40 8.22 -24.28
CA TYR A 280 -32.33 7.90 -25.24
C TYR A 280 -31.30 6.91 -24.70
N PHE A 281 -31.30 6.61 -23.39
CA PHE A 281 -30.40 5.60 -22.83
C PHE A 281 -30.56 4.21 -23.49
N LYS A 282 -31.77 3.90 -23.99
CA LYS A 282 -32.05 2.67 -24.75
C LYS A 282 -31.16 2.52 -25.99
N ASP A 283 -30.75 3.63 -26.59
CA ASP A 283 -29.93 3.64 -27.80
C ASP A 283 -28.44 3.44 -27.44
N HIS A 284 -28.06 3.70 -26.18
CA HIS A 284 -26.68 3.58 -25.69
C HIS A 284 -26.39 2.30 -24.91
N LEU A 285 -27.40 1.65 -24.29
CA LEU A 285 -27.20 0.41 -23.54
C LEU A 285 -26.47 -0.67 -24.36
N PRO A 286 -26.82 -0.95 -25.63
CA PRO A 286 -26.11 -1.96 -26.42
C PRO A 286 -24.63 -1.61 -26.65
N HIS A 287 -24.32 -0.33 -26.89
CA HIS A 287 -22.92 0.13 -27.02
C HIS A 287 -22.15 -0.01 -25.71
N LEU A 288 -22.76 0.38 -24.58
CA LEU A 288 -22.15 0.24 -23.26
C LEU A 288 -21.82 -1.23 -22.94
N LEU A 289 -22.76 -2.15 -23.22
CA LEU A 289 -22.54 -3.59 -23.05
C LEU A 289 -21.44 -4.11 -23.97
N ALA A 290 -21.37 -3.66 -25.23
CA ALA A 290 -20.30 -4.04 -26.16
C ALA A 290 -18.92 -3.60 -25.65
N ILE A 291 -18.79 -2.38 -25.14
CA ILE A 291 -17.52 -1.87 -24.60
C ILE A 291 -17.12 -2.68 -23.35
N ILE A 292 -18.04 -2.90 -22.41
CA ILE A 292 -17.77 -3.69 -21.20
C ILE A 292 -17.36 -5.12 -21.57
N GLN A 293 -18.02 -5.72 -22.55
CA GLN A 293 -17.67 -7.05 -23.06
C GLN A 293 -16.25 -7.07 -23.64
N THR A 294 -15.84 -6.08 -24.43
CA THR A 294 -14.46 -5.96 -24.92
C THR A 294 -13.47 -5.91 -23.76
N HIS A 295 -13.69 -5.04 -22.77
CA HIS A 295 -12.82 -4.94 -21.59
C HIS A 295 -12.76 -6.25 -20.81
N SER A 296 -13.88 -6.97 -20.71
CA SER A 296 -13.94 -8.28 -20.08
C SER A 296 -13.14 -9.37 -20.83
N LEU A 297 -12.67 -9.12 -22.06
CA LEU A 297 -11.87 -10.05 -22.87
C LEU A 297 -10.39 -9.67 -22.95
N ILE A 298 -9.97 -8.53 -22.40
CA ILE A 298 -8.58 -8.08 -22.40
C ILE A 298 -7.76 -8.93 -21.40
N THR A 299 -6.65 -9.52 -21.83
CA THR A 299 -5.81 -10.39 -20.99
C THR A 299 -4.91 -9.62 -20.02
N ASN A 300 -4.39 -8.46 -20.40
CA ASN A 300 -3.60 -7.58 -19.52
C ASN A 300 -4.03 -6.11 -19.68
N PRO A 301 -5.07 -5.66 -18.96
CA PRO A 301 -5.59 -4.30 -19.10
C PRO A 301 -4.59 -3.21 -18.68
N PHE A 302 -3.65 -3.48 -17.75
CA PHE A 302 -2.65 -2.47 -17.37
C PHE A 302 -1.60 -2.19 -18.45
N SER A 303 -1.44 -3.08 -19.42
CA SER A 303 -0.57 -2.82 -20.58
C SER A 303 -1.19 -1.84 -21.57
N ILE A 304 -2.48 -1.55 -21.45
CA ILE A 304 -3.23 -0.65 -22.33
C ILE A 304 -3.42 0.67 -21.60
N SER A 305 -3.01 1.76 -22.27
CA SER A 305 -3.13 3.11 -21.72
C SER A 305 -4.58 3.38 -21.28
N ASN A 306 -4.75 3.90 -20.06
CA ASN A 306 -6.02 4.35 -19.52
C ASN A 306 -7.12 3.27 -19.36
N ALA A 307 -6.83 1.98 -19.58
CA ALA A 307 -7.87 0.94 -19.56
C ALA A 307 -8.50 0.73 -18.18
N GLY A 308 -7.74 0.93 -17.10
CA GLY A 308 -8.23 0.87 -15.72
C GLY A 308 -9.29 1.95 -15.43
N ASP A 309 -8.97 3.21 -15.72
CA ASP A 309 -9.91 4.33 -15.55
C ASP A 309 -11.15 4.19 -16.44
N SER A 310 -10.95 3.73 -17.68
CA SER A 310 -12.04 3.41 -18.62
C SER A 310 -12.97 2.35 -18.06
N THR A 311 -12.41 1.26 -17.51
CA THR A 311 -13.16 0.18 -16.88
C THR A 311 -14.01 0.69 -15.72
N MET A 312 -13.43 1.50 -14.83
CA MET A 312 -14.15 2.10 -13.71
C MET A 312 -15.30 2.98 -14.18
N ALA A 313 -15.06 3.82 -15.20
CA ALA A 313 -16.07 4.69 -15.77
C ALA A 313 -17.23 3.88 -16.39
N LEU A 314 -16.94 2.78 -17.09
CA LEU A 314 -17.94 1.91 -17.71
C LEU A 314 -18.83 1.18 -16.68
N LEU A 315 -18.21 0.55 -15.66
CA LEU A 315 -18.92 -0.09 -14.55
C LEU A 315 -19.72 0.95 -13.74
N GLY A 316 -19.14 2.14 -13.56
CA GLY A 316 -19.79 3.29 -12.94
C GLY A 316 -21.04 3.73 -13.71
N ALA A 317 -20.95 3.85 -15.04
CA ALA A 317 -22.04 4.30 -15.89
C ALA A 317 -23.24 3.35 -15.86
N ILE A 318 -23.03 2.03 -16.02
CA ILE A 318 -24.14 1.06 -15.97
C ILE A 318 -24.76 0.97 -14.58
N GLY A 319 -23.94 0.98 -13.52
CA GLY A 319 -24.42 0.98 -12.14
C GLY A 319 -25.17 2.26 -11.77
N SER A 320 -24.67 3.43 -12.19
CA SER A 320 -25.30 4.73 -11.97
C SER A 320 -26.65 4.80 -12.67
N ALA A 321 -26.72 4.39 -13.95
CA ALA A 321 -27.97 4.34 -14.71
C ALA A 321 -29.01 3.41 -14.06
N ALA A 322 -28.61 2.25 -13.55
CA ALA A 322 -29.51 1.34 -12.84
C ALA A 322 -30.03 1.93 -11.52
N TYR A 323 -29.18 2.62 -10.76
CA TYR A 323 -29.52 3.08 -9.41
C TYR A 323 -30.22 4.45 -9.42
N TYR A 324 -29.60 5.44 -10.06
CA TYR A 324 -30.03 6.85 -10.06
C TYR A 324 -30.90 7.24 -11.25
N GLY A 325 -31.02 6.37 -12.25
CA GLY A 325 -31.80 6.64 -13.46
C GLY A 325 -33.32 6.67 -13.23
N ASP A 326 -33.99 7.38 -14.13
CA ASP A 326 -35.46 7.44 -14.18
C ASP A 326 -36.06 6.08 -14.55
N ALA A 327 -37.38 5.94 -14.35
CA ALA A 327 -38.09 4.69 -14.58
C ALA A 327 -37.92 4.13 -16.02
N SER A 328 -37.77 4.99 -17.03
CA SER A 328 -37.52 4.57 -18.42
C SER A 328 -36.17 3.88 -18.57
N VAL A 329 -35.10 4.41 -17.96
CA VAL A 329 -33.75 3.84 -17.97
C VAL A 329 -33.75 2.49 -17.27
N LYS A 330 -34.32 2.43 -16.06
CA LYS A 330 -34.47 1.18 -15.29
C LYS A 330 -35.26 0.13 -16.06
N SER A 331 -36.32 0.53 -16.76
CA SER A 331 -37.12 -0.37 -17.61
C SER A 331 -36.32 -0.95 -18.77
N VAL A 332 -35.47 -0.16 -19.43
CA VAL A 332 -34.60 -0.62 -20.51
C VAL A 332 -33.59 -1.64 -20.01
N ILE A 333 -32.93 -1.37 -18.87
CA ILE A 333 -31.96 -2.30 -18.28
C ILE A 333 -32.67 -3.61 -17.89
N ASN A 334 -33.83 -3.54 -17.24
CA ASN A 334 -34.61 -4.71 -16.86
C ASN A 334 -35.08 -5.56 -18.05
N LYS A 335 -35.45 -4.94 -19.18
CA LYS A 335 -35.83 -5.67 -20.40
C LYS A 335 -34.67 -6.45 -21.02
N ASN A 336 -33.43 -6.03 -20.78
CA ASN A 336 -32.21 -6.65 -21.28
C ASN A 336 -31.39 -7.28 -20.14
N MET A 337 -32.02 -7.61 -19.01
CA MET A 337 -31.32 -7.97 -17.77
C MET A 337 -30.41 -9.20 -17.92
N LEU A 338 -30.78 -10.16 -18.77
CA LEU A 338 -29.93 -11.34 -19.00
C LEU A 338 -28.64 -10.99 -19.75
N ASP A 339 -28.69 -10.09 -20.74
CA ASP A 339 -27.50 -9.62 -21.44
C ASP A 339 -26.63 -8.78 -20.51
N VAL A 340 -27.25 -7.90 -19.71
CA VAL A 340 -26.56 -7.08 -18.71
C VAL A 340 -25.87 -7.97 -17.67
N LEU A 341 -26.57 -8.96 -17.12
CA LEU A 341 -26.01 -9.92 -16.18
C LEU A 341 -24.88 -10.73 -16.82
N SER A 342 -25.05 -11.20 -18.06
CA SER A 342 -24.03 -11.97 -18.78
C SER A 342 -22.72 -11.18 -18.95
N VAL A 343 -22.83 -9.92 -19.39
CA VAL A 343 -21.69 -9.02 -19.61
C VAL A 343 -21.03 -8.60 -18.29
N LEU A 344 -21.81 -8.33 -17.23
CA LEU A 344 -21.22 -8.03 -15.92
C LEU A 344 -20.61 -9.26 -15.26
N ARG A 345 -21.20 -10.45 -15.47
CA ARG A 345 -20.63 -11.72 -15.03
C ARG A 345 -19.34 -12.02 -15.76
N SER A 346 -19.18 -11.77 -17.07
CA SER A 346 -17.88 -11.98 -17.75
C SER A 346 -16.77 -11.07 -17.21
N PHE A 347 -17.15 -9.93 -16.62
CA PHE A 347 -16.23 -9.05 -15.94
C PHE A 347 -15.90 -9.55 -14.50
N ALA A 348 -16.91 -10.03 -13.77
CA ALA A 348 -16.77 -10.59 -12.42
C ALA A 348 -16.07 -11.96 -12.42
N PHE A 349 -16.26 -12.73 -13.49
CA PHE A 349 -15.75 -14.06 -13.73
C PHE A 349 -14.76 -14.00 -14.90
N LEU A 350 -13.49 -13.92 -14.52
CA LEU A 350 -12.31 -14.14 -15.36
C LEU A 350 -12.59 -15.16 -16.48
N GLY A 351 -12.47 -14.74 -17.76
CA GLY A 351 -13.06 -15.36 -18.96
C GLY A 351 -12.82 -16.86 -19.20
N GLU A 352 -13.43 -17.39 -20.28
CA GLU A 352 -13.68 -18.82 -20.63
C GLU A 352 -12.65 -19.89 -20.31
N THR A 353 -11.38 -19.57 -20.15
CA THR A 353 -10.38 -20.54 -19.76
C THR A 353 -10.22 -20.48 -18.26
N SER A 354 -10.49 -21.59 -17.59
CA SER A 354 -10.54 -21.85 -16.15
C SER A 354 -9.33 -21.44 -15.28
N LEU A 355 -8.45 -20.52 -15.70
CA LEU A 355 -7.23 -20.14 -14.97
C LEU A 355 -6.77 -18.67 -15.11
N ASP A 356 -7.49 -17.76 -15.79
CA ASP A 356 -6.89 -16.45 -16.05
C ASP A 356 -7.21 -15.39 -14.97
N MET A 357 -6.47 -15.45 -13.85
CA MET A 357 -6.32 -14.34 -12.90
C MET A 357 -5.51 -13.22 -13.54
N ARG A 358 -6.05 -12.62 -14.62
CA ARG A 358 -5.45 -11.57 -15.47
C ARG A 358 -4.87 -10.39 -14.70
N TRP A 359 -5.43 -10.18 -13.52
CA TRP A 359 -4.95 -9.32 -12.45
C TRP A 359 -3.96 -10.15 -11.61
N SER A 360 -2.70 -10.15 -12.05
CA SER A 360 -1.68 -11.10 -11.60
C SER A 360 -1.33 -10.96 -10.12
N THR A 361 -1.58 -9.79 -9.53
CA THR A 361 -1.31 -9.54 -8.10
C THR A 361 -2.58 -9.53 -7.26
N GLU A 362 -2.44 -9.82 -5.96
CA GLU A 362 -3.52 -9.66 -4.99
C GLU A 362 -4.04 -8.21 -4.94
N ALA A 363 -3.14 -7.23 -5.11
CA ALA A 363 -3.47 -5.80 -5.11
C ALA A 363 -4.44 -5.45 -6.25
N ASP A 364 -4.19 -5.96 -7.46
CA ASP A 364 -5.03 -5.71 -8.62
C ASP A 364 -6.45 -6.26 -8.41
N ARG A 365 -6.56 -7.44 -7.77
CA ARG A 365 -7.86 -8.05 -7.44
C ARG A 365 -8.60 -7.27 -6.38
N LYS A 366 -7.90 -6.82 -5.33
CA LYS A 366 -8.45 -5.94 -4.28
C LYS A 366 -8.96 -4.63 -4.84
N TRP A 367 -8.37 -4.15 -5.93
CA TRP A 367 -8.79 -2.93 -6.61
C TRP A 367 -10.02 -3.16 -7.51
N ILE A 368 -10.01 -4.15 -8.40
CA ILE A 368 -11.07 -4.28 -9.42
C ILE A 368 -12.37 -4.94 -8.91
N LEU A 369 -12.28 -5.94 -8.04
CA LEU A 369 -13.45 -6.70 -7.57
C LEU A 369 -14.50 -5.82 -6.89
N PRO A 370 -14.14 -4.86 -6.00
CA PRO A 370 -15.09 -3.89 -5.45
C PRO A 370 -15.91 -3.16 -6.51
N HIS A 371 -15.29 -2.63 -7.57
CA HIS A 371 -15.99 -1.89 -8.61
C HIS A 371 -17.02 -2.75 -9.34
N THR A 372 -16.64 -3.99 -9.66
CA THR A 372 -17.55 -4.96 -10.28
C THR A 372 -18.72 -5.31 -9.38
N MET A 373 -18.47 -5.56 -8.09
CA MET A 373 -19.54 -5.89 -7.13
C MET A 373 -20.47 -4.72 -6.85
N ILE A 374 -19.95 -3.49 -6.86
CA ILE A 374 -20.77 -2.28 -6.77
C ILE A 374 -21.71 -2.17 -7.97
N ALA A 375 -21.20 -2.40 -9.19
CA ALA A 375 -22.03 -2.39 -10.40
C ALA A 375 -23.09 -3.49 -10.38
N LEU A 376 -22.69 -4.74 -10.06
CA LEU A 376 -23.62 -5.88 -9.92
C LEU A 376 -24.71 -5.58 -8.87
N GLY A 377 -24.35 -5.03 -7.71
CA GLY A 377 -25.30 -4.71 -6.64
C GLY A 377 -26.29 -3.63 -7.06
N LYS A 378 -25.81 -2.55 -7.69
CA LYS A 378 -26.67 -1.49 -8.21
C LYS A 378 -27.65 -1.99 -9.27
N VAL A 379 -27.20 -2.85 -10.19
CA VAL A 379 -28.07 -3.47 -11.21
C VAL A 379 -29.05 -4.47 -10.59
N SER A 380 -28.59 -5.32 -9.67
CA SER A 380 -29.42 -6.28 -8.94
C SER A 380 -30.56 -5.60 -8.16
N SER A 381 -30.36 -4.36 -7.68
CA SER A 381 -31.38 -3.59 -6.95
C SER A 381 -32.69 -3.38 -7.73
N ILE A 382 -32.61 -3.29 -9.08
CA ILE A 382 -33.78 -3.10 -9.95
C ILE A 382 -34.29 -4.41 -10.56
N ALA A 383 -33.56 -5.52 -10.40
CA ALA A 383 -33.85 -6.80 -11.03
C ALA A 383 -35.09 -7.50 -10.42
N ASN A 384 -35.74 -8.36 -11.20
CA ASN A 384 -36.78 -9.25 -10.70
C ASN A 384 -36.17 -10.40 -9.85
N ASN A 385 -37.00 -11.17 -9.16
CA ASN A 385 -36.52 -12.21 -8.24
C ASN A 385 -35.65 -13.27 -8.93
N GLU A 386 -36.01 -13.68 -10.16
CA GLU A 386 -35.23 -14.66 -10.93
C GLU A 386 -33.83 -14.13 -11.30
N ALA A 387 -33.74 -12.86 -11.74
CA ALA A 387 -32.46 -12.27 -12.07
C ALA A 387 -31.62 -12.01 -10.80
N LYS A 388 -32.23 -11.53 -9.71
CA LYS A 388 -31.57 -11.36 -8.40
C LYS A 388 -30.94 -12.66 -7.92
N ALA A 389 -31.67 -13.77 -8.05
CA ALA A 389 -31.17 -15.10 -7.75
C ALA A 389 -29.89 -15.45 -8.51
N ARG A 390 -29.81 -15.10 -9.80
CA ARG A 390 -28.64 -15.34 -10.63
C ARG A 390 -27.47 -14.38 -10.31
N PHE A 391 -27.76 -13.14 -9.91
CA PHE A 391 -26.73 -12.24 -9.36
C PHE A 391 -26.12 -12.81 -8.09
N ASP A 392 -26.94 -13.26 -7.14
CA ASP A 392 -26.47 -13.86 -5.88
C ASP A 392 -25.63 -15.12 -6.14
N SER A 393 -26.07 -15.97 -7.08
CA SER A 393 -25.32 -17.14 -7.53
C SER A 393 -23.95 -16.77 -8.13
N THR A 394 -23.91 -15.72 -8.96
CA THR A 394 -22.65 -15.19 -9.52
C THR A 394 -21.72 -14.67 -8.42
N VAL A 395 -22.26 -13.99 -7.41
CA VAL A 395 -21.48 -13.47 -6.29
C VAL A 395 -20.88 -14.61 -5.45
N LEU A 396 -21.65 -15.67 -5.16
CA LEU A 396 -21.15 -16.87 -4.47
C LEU A 396 -20.08 -17.59 -5.31
N GLU A 397 -20.30 -17.71 -6.62
CA GLU A 397 -19.33 -18.32 -7.53
C GLU A 397 -17.98 -17.57 -7.53
N VAL A 398 -18.00 -16.23 -7.54
CA VAL A 398 -16.77 -15.42 -7.45
C VAL A 398 -16.15 -15.55 -6.05
N TYR A 399 -16.96 -15.50 -4.99
CA TYR A 399 -16.51 -15.69 -3.61
C TYR A 399 -15.75 -17.00 -3.42
N ASP A 400 -16.34 -18.14 -3.80
CA ASP A 400 -15.75 -19.48 -3.63
C ASP A 400 -14.43 -19.67 -4.38
N LYS A 401 -14.23 -18.90 -5.46
CA LYS A 401 -12.96 -18.86 -6.18
C LYS A 401 -11.93 -18.00 -5.47
N VAL A 402 -12.31 -16.79 -5.07
CA VAL A 402 -11.37 -15.79 -4.53
C VAL A 402 -10.84 -16.19 -3.16
N ILE A 403 -11.64 -16.90 -2.33
CA ILE A 403 -11.18 -17.41 -1.03
C ILE A 403 -10.03 -18.43 -1.10
N LYS A 404 -9.69 -18.93 -2.30
CA LYS A 404 -8.55 -19.84 -2.50
C LYS A 404 -7.21 -19.10 -2.45
N ASP A 405 -7.21 -17.80 -2.79
CA ASP A 405 -6.00 -16.97 -2.88
C ASP A 405 -6.02 -15.77 -1.92
N ILE A 406 -7.21 -15.32 -1.49
CA ILE A 406 -7.40 -14.17 -0.60
C ILE A 406 -8.11 -14.64 0.67
N SER A 407 -7.76 -14.07 1.83
CA SER A 407 -8.39 -14.45 3.10
C SER A 407 -9.91 -14.30 3.06
N VAL A 408 -10.62 -15.16 3.79
CA VAL A 408 -12.09 -15.14 3.87
C VAL A 408 -12.59 -13.75 4.28
N GLU A 409 -12.00 -13.15 5.31
CA GLU A 409 -12.40 -11.81 5.80
C GLU A 409 -12.26 -10.74 4.72
N THR A 410 -11.11 -10.70 4.04
CA THR A 410 -10.86 -9.75 2.95
C THR A 410 -11.83 -9.98 1.80
N THR A 411 -12.06 -11.24 1.43
CA THR A 411 -13.00 -11.62 0.37
C THR A 411 -14.42 -11.16 0.69
N GLN A 412 -14.89 -11.37 1.92
CA GLN A 412 -16.19 -10.90 2.36
C GLN A 412 -16.30 -9.37 2.28
N LYS A 413 -15.24 -8.62 2.62
CA LYS A 413 -15.22 -7.15 2.49
C LYS A 413 -15.25 -6.69 1.03
N ILE A 414 -14.36 -7.21 0.17
CA ILE A 414 -14.22 -6.71 -1.21
C ILE A 414 -15.34 -7.22 -2.13
N ILE A 415 -15.92 -8.39 -1.84
CA ILE A 415 -16.98 -9.00 -2.64
C ILE A 415 -18.36 -8.73 -2.05
N THR A 416 -18.73 -9.46 -0.99
CA THR A 416 -20.12 -9.56 -0.56
C THR A 416 -20.60 -8.32 0.18
N LYS A 417 -19.75 -7.66 0.99
CA LYS A 417 -20.08 -6.36 1.63
C LYS A 417 -20.38 -5.29 0.57
N ASN A 418 -19.52 -5.15 -0.44
CA ASN A 418 -19.70 -4.16 -1.52
C ASN A 418 -20.96 -4.43 -2.36
N TYR A 419 -21.21 -5.69 -2.72
CA TYR A 419 -22.41 -6.10 -3.44
C TYR A 419 -23.68 -5.82 -2.62
N LEU A 420 -23.76 -6.31 -1.39
CA LEU A 420 -24.94 -6.17 -0.52
C LEU A 420 -25.25 -4.69 -0.24
N LYS A 421 -24.23 -3.89 0.13
CA LYS A 421 -24.39 -2.44 0.35
C LYS A 421 -24.97 -1.74 -0.87
N SER A 422 -24.46 -2.07 -2.06
CA SER A 422 -24.90 -1.47 -3.33
C SER A 422 -26.28 -1.97 -3.78
N ALA A 423 -26.66 -3.18 -3.38
CA ALA A 423 -27.99 -3.74 -3.59
C ALA A 423 -29.03 -3.26 -2.56
N GLY A 424 -28.63 -2.52 -1.53
CA GLY A 424 -29.51 -2.08 -0.43
C GLY A 424 -29.91 -3.22 0.50
N ARG A 425 -29.04 -4.22 0.70
CA ARG A 425 -29.24 -5.41 1.53
C ARG A 425 -28.23 -5.45 2.67
N LEU A 426 -28.59 -6.13 3.76
CA LEU A 426 -27.71 -6.40 4.89
C LEU A 426 -27.37 -7.89 4.94
N CYS A 427 -26.17 -8.22 5.42
CA CYS A 427 -25.81 -9.60 5.70
C CYS A 427 -26.51 -10.08 6.97
N GLN A 428 -27.59 -10.84 6.80
CA GLN A 428 -28.43 -11.38 7.88
C GLN A 428 -28.87 -12.80 7.53
N SER A 429 -29.35 -13.57 8.50
CA SER A 429 -29.65 -15.01 8.37
C SER A 429 -30.61 -15.40 7.24
N THR A 430 -31.31 -14.42 6.68
CA THR A 430 -32.34 -14.58 5.65
C THR A 430 -31.89 -14.11 4.27
N ASP A 431 -30.69 -13.52 4.20
CA ASP A 431 -30.04 -13.20 2.95
C ASP A 431 -29.38 -14.46 2.36
N PRO A 432 -29.55 -14.76 1.07
CA PRO A 432 -28.91 -15.89 0.40
C PRO A 432 -27.39 -15.94 0.51
N LEU A 433 -26.74 -14.80 0.74
CA LEU A 433 -25.29 -14.72 0.91
C LEU A 433 -24.83 -14.93 2.36
N PHE A 434 -25.76 -15.18 3.30
CA PHE A 434 -25.44 -15.44 4.69
C PHE A 434 -24.53 -16.66 4.86
N GLY A 435 -23.46 -16.50 5.65
CA GLY A 435 -22.36 -17.47 5.74
C GLY A 435 -21.17 -17.14 4.82
N SER A 436 -21.39 -16.34 3.78
CA SER A 436 -20.36 -15.83 2.86
C SER A 436 -20.24 -14.30 2.89
N CYS A 437 -20.84 -13.64 3.88
CA CYS A 437 -20.82 -12.19 4.05
C CYS A 437 -20.49 -11.75 5.48
N VAL A 438 -20.05 -10.50 5.62
CA VAL A 438 -19.76 -9.88 6.93
C VAL A 438 -21.08 -9.45 7.57
N VAL A 439 -21.45 -10.07 8.69
CA VAL A 439 -22.54 -9.58 9.54
C VAL A 439 -22.07 -8.27 10.19
N PRO A 440 -22.72 -7.13 9.91
CA PRO A 440 -22.31 -5.86 10.52
C PRO A 440 -22.45 -5.96 12.04
N PRO A 441 -21.45 -5.52 12.82
CA PRO A 441 -21.60 -5.41 14.27
C PRO A 441 -22.71 -4.39 14.57
N LYS A 442 -23.44 -4.58 15.67
CA LYS A 442 -24.37 -3.56 16.15
C LYS A 442 -23.67 -2.66 17.16
N GLU A 443 -24.01 -1.38 17.12
CA GLU A 443 -23.48 -0.40 18.08
C GLU A 443 -23.76 -0.81 19.53
N GLU A 444 -24.97 -1.30 19.82
CA GLU A 444 -25.39 -1.75 21.17
C GLU A 444 -24.63 -2.98 21.68
N ASP A 445 -24.10 -3.82 20.77
CA ASP A 445 -23.31 -5.00 21.14
C ASP A 445 -21.85 -4.63 21.46
N ILE A 446 -21.37 -3.48 20.96
CA ILE A 446 -19.99 -3.01 21.16
C ILE A 446 -19.94 -1.96 22.28
N LEU A 447 -20.80 -0.95 22.24
CA LEU A 447 -20.89 0.16 23.20
C LEU A 447 -21.89 -0.17 24.31
N THR A 448 -21.57 -1.18 25.11
CA THR A 448 -22.46 -1.74 26.15
C THR A 448 -22.52 -0.92 27.43
N VAL A 449 -21.57 0.00 27.66
CA VAL A 449 -21.54 0.88 28.83
C VAL A 449 -22.18 2.21 28.50
N SER A 450 -23.08 2.68 29.37
CA SER A 450 -23.63 4.04 29.35
C SER A 450 -23.42 4.67 30.73
N HIS A 451 -22.49 5.62 30.81
CA HIS A 451 -22.06 6.28 32.04
C HIS A 451 -22.44 7.76 32.01
N LYS A 452 -23.29 8.18 32.95
CA LYS A 452 -23.84 9.53 32.99
C LYS A 452 -22.95 10.45 33.83
N CYS A 453 -22.23 11.39 33.19
CA CYS A 453 -21.45 12.41 33.89
C CYS A 453 -22.36 13.49 34.49
N THR A 454 -23.32 13.99 33.69
CA THR A 454 -24.33 14.99 34.09
C THR A 454 -25.66 14.71 33.38
N ASP A 455 -26.69 15.54 33.61
CA ASP A 455 -27.92 15.47 32.81
C ASP A 455 -27.71 15.82 31.32
N LYS A 456 -26.58 16.45 30.98
CA LYS A 456 -26.23 16.87 29.61
C LYS A 456 -25.14 16.03 28.95
N ILE A 457 -24.34 15.30 29.73
CA ILE A 457 -23.14 14.60 29.22
C ILE A 457 -23.24 13.12 29.59
N THR A 458 -23.20 12.25 28.59
CA THR A 458 -23.17 10.79 28.75
C THR A 458 -22.00 10.19 27.98
N ILE A 459 -21.20 9.36 28.62
CA ILE A 459 -20.16 8.56 27.98
C ILE A 459 -20.76 7.21 27.59
N ARG A 460 -20.61 6.81 26.33
CA ARG A 460 -20.92 5.47 25.83
C ARG A 460 -19.63 4.76 25.46
N ALA A 461 -19.39 3.59 26.02
CA ALA A 461 -18.08 2.95 26.00
C ALA A 461 -18.16 1.43 25.85
N GLN A 462 -17.03 0.83 25.48
CA GLN A 462 -16.83 -0.61 25.59
C GLN A 462 -16.66 -1.02 27.07
N SER A 463 -17.08 -2.24 27.41
CA SER A 463 -17.08 -2.76 28.78
C SER A 463 -15.70 -2.97 29.40
N SER A 464 -14.64 -2.94 28.60
CA SER A 464 -13.25 -2.99 29.06
C SER A 464 -12.75 -1.66 29.63
N ILE A 465 -13.41 -0.53 29.32
CA ILE A 465 -13.01 0.77 29.87
C ILE A 465 -13.39 0.82 31.36
N SER A 466 -12.40 1.14 32.20
CA SER A 466 -12.55 1.10 33.65
C SER A 466 -13.48 2.20 34.18
N GLN A 467 -14.16 1.94 35.31
CA GLN A 467 -14.97 2.95 35.97
C GLN A 467 -14.14 4.18 36.40
N ALA A 468 -12.88 3.98 36.80
CA ALA A 468 -11.99 5.07 37.17
C ALA A 468 -11.67 5.99 35.97
N THR A 469 -11.48 5.41 34.79
CA THR A 469 -11.29 6.16 33.54
C THR A 469 -12.53 7.00 33.21
N LEU A 470 -13.72 6.41 33.35
CA LEU A 470 -14.99 7.11 33.09
C LEU A 470 -15.19 8.29 34.06
N ASP A 471 -14.96 8.06 35.36
CA ASP A 471 -15.09 9.09 36.39
C ASP A 471 -14.09 10.24 36.18
N GLN A 472 -12.83 9.91 35.85
CA GLN A 472 -11.80 10.90 35.56
C GLN A 472 -12.14 11.70 34.29
N SER A 473 -12.64 11.03 33.25
CA SER A 473 -13.05 11.70 32.01
C SER A 473 -14.18 12.70 32.24
N CYS A 474 -15.15 12.35 33.11
CA CYS A 474 -16.19 13.29 33.54
C CYS A 474 -15.60 14.51 34.27
N ALA A 475 -14.60 14.31 35.14
CA ALA A 475 -13.94 15.39 35.86
C ALA A 475 -13.15 16.32 34.93
N ASP A 476 -12.45 15.77 33.94
CA ASP A 476 -11.67 16.54 32.96
C ASP A 476 -12.57 17.40 32.07
N MET A 477 -13.70 16.86 31.61
CA MET A 477 -14.69 17.64 30.84
C MET A 477 -15.32 18.75 31.68
N ALA A 478 -15.66 18.48 32.96
CA ALA A 478 -16.22 19.49 33.85
C ALA A 478 -15.23 20.64 34.12
N LEU A 479 -13.94 20.33 34.27
CA LEU A 479 -12.87 21.32 34.37
C LEU A 479 -12.77 22.15 33.08
N GLN A 480 -12.74 21.49 31.92
CA GLN A 480 -12.64 22.15 30.63
C GLN A 480 -13.83 23.08 30.34
N GLU A 481 -15.06 22.67 30.66
CA GLU A 481 -16.27 23.51 30.53
C GLU A 481 -16.15 24.78 31.38
N THR A 482 -15.66 24.64 32.61
CA THR A 482 -15.47 25.76 33.54
C THR A 482 -14.44 26.75 33.00
N GLU A 483 -13.30 26.26 32.54
CA GLU A 483 -12.24 27.09 31.96
C GLU A 483 -12.72 27.79 30.68
N PHE A 484 -13.49 27.10 29.84
CA PHE A 484 -14.03 27.65 28.61
C PHE A 484 -15.00 28.81 28.85
N HIS A 485 -15.96 28.62 29.75
CA HIS A 485 -16.92 29.68 30.08
C HIS A 485 -16.25 30.89 30.72
N ALA A 486 -15.19 30.67 31.53
CA ALA A 486 -14.41 31.75 32.11
C ALA A 486 -13.62 32.52 31.06
N PHE A 487 -13.03 31.83 30.08
CA PHE A 487 -12.22 32.44 29.03
C PHE A 487 -13.06 33.29 28.05
N PHE A 488 -14.15 32.72 27.52
CA PHE A 488 -15.01 33.42 26.54
C PHE A 488 -16.14 34.25 27.17
N ASN A 489 -16.27 34.24 28.50
CA ASN A 489 -17.34 34.93 29.23
C ASN A 489 -18.76 34.59 28.72
N THR A 490 -18.98 33.35 28.31
CA THR A 490 -20.26 32.92 27.67
C THR A 490 -21.38 32.67 28.68
N SER A 491 -21.07 32.56 29.98
CA SER A 491 -22.04 32.32 31.06
C SER A 491 -22.96 31.11 30.81
N GLY A 492 -22.51 30.11 30.05
CA GLY A 492 -23.31 28.94 29.67
C GLY A 492 -24.50 29.24 28.75
N THR A 493 -24.50 30.38 28.04
CA THR A 493 -25.58 30.75 27.12
C THR A 493 -25.25 30.31 25.69
N PRO A 494 -25.97 29.35 25.10
CA PRO A 494 -25.73 28.91 23.73
C PRO A 494 -25.94 30.04 22.71
N VAL A 495 -25.28 29.93 21.57
CA VAL A 495 -25.49 30.84 20.44
C VAL A 495 -26.92 30.74 19.92
N THR A 496 -27.38 31.78 19.22
CA THR A 496 -28.74 31.79 18.68
C THR A 496 -28.90 30.69 17.62
N GLY A 497 -29.90 29.84 17.79
CA GLY A 497 -30.24 28.77 16.84
C GLY A 497 -29.76 27.39 17.25
N ASP A 498 -28.74 27.27 18.12
CA ASP A 498 -28.30 25.98 18.65
C ASP A 498 -29.31 25.44 19.67
N LYS A 499 -29.78 24.22 19.42
CA LYS A 499 -30.76 23.48 20.23
C LYS A 499 -30.20 22.18 20.81
N ASN A 500 -28.90 21.95 20.73
CA ASN A 500 -28.29 20.79 21.37
C ASN A 500 -28.60 20.83 22.87
N ASP A 501 -29.11 19.77 23.47
CA ASP A 501 -29.33 19.75 24.93
C ASP A 501 -28.41 18.77 25.63
N THR A 502 -27.89 17.79 24.88
CA THR A 502 -27.02 16.72 25.36
C THR A 502 -25.87 16.45 24.40
N ILE A 503 -24.79 15.87 24.91
CA ILE A 503 -23.69 15.30 24.12
C ILE A 503 -23.44 13.84 24.55
N GLU A 504 -23.23 12.97 23.56
CA GLU A 504 -22.69 11.63 23.77
C GLU A 504 -21.17 11.62 23.50
N VAL A 505 -20.39 11.15 24.46
CA VAL A 505 -18.97 10.89 24.30
C VAL A 505 -18.78 9.41 24.05
N ILE A 506 -18.40 9.04 22.84
CA ILE A 506 -18.15 7.67 22.44
C ILE A 506 -16.69 7.33 22.67
N ALA A 507 -16.42 6.31 23.48
CA ALA A 507 -15.07 5.88 23.82
C ALA A 507 -14.87 4.40 23.43
N PHE A 508 -14.08 4.20 22.37
CA PHE A 508 -13.59 2.86 22.00
C PHE A 508 -12.41 2.48 22.89
N ALA A 509 -12.24 1.18 23.16
CA ALA A 509 -11.22 0.67 24.08
C ALA A 509 -9.80 0.70 23.50
N SER A 510 -9.65 0.90 22.19
CA SER A 510 -8.35 0.96 21.53
C SER A 510 -8.43 1.68 20.17
N PRO A 511 -7.30 2.15 19.62
CA PRO A 511 -7.25 2.65 18.24
C PRO A 511 -7.70 1.62 17.20
N ALA A 512 -7.43 0.33 17.43
CA ALA A 512 -7.87 -0.74 16.54
C ALA A 512 -9.39 -0.90 16.52
N ASP A 513 -10.04 -0.79 17.68
CA ASP A 513 -11.50 -0.80 17.76
C ASP A 513 -12.11 0.46 17.15
N TYR A 514 -11.48 1.61 17.34
CA TYR A 514 -11.88 2.86 16.69
C TYR A 514 -11.85 2.73 15.16
N GLU A 515 -10.72 2.27 14.60
CA GLU A 515 -10.57 2.04 13.16
C GLU A 515 -11.61 1.04 12.62
N LYS A 516 -11.89 -0.01 13.39
CA LYS A 516 -12.81 -1.08 12.99
C LYS A 516 -14.27 -0.67 13.02
N TYR A 517 -14.70 0.11 14.01
CA TYR A 517 -16.12 0.31 14.31
C TYR A 517 -16.61 1.75 14.08
N ALA A 518 -15.77 2.77 14.29
CA ALA A 518 -16.25 4.16 14.32
C ALA A 518 -16.80 4.64 12.97
N SER A 519 -16.15 4.26 11.86
CA SER A 519 -16.64 4.59 10.51
C SER A 519 -17.99 3.91 10.21
N GLU A 520 -18.17 2.66 10.65
CA GLU A 520 -19.40 1.90 10.43
C GLU A 520 -20.57 2.46 11.24
N PHE A 521 -20.34 2.88 12.49
CA PHE A 521 -21.40 3.37 13.38
C PHE A 521 -21.73 4.85 13.15
N PHE A 522 -20.72 5.69 12.89
CA PHE A 522 -20.88 7.14 12.90
C PHE A 522 -20.57 7.81 11.56
N GLY A 523 -20.13 7.05 10.54
CA GLY A 523 -19.86 7.60 9.20
C GLY A 523 -18.64 8.52 9.14
N ILE A 524 -17.69 8.37 10.06
CA ILE A 524 -16.48 9.21 10.13
C ILE A 524 -15.28 8.53 9.47
N SER A 525 -14.28 9.33 9.07
CA SER A 525 -12.92 8.82 8.83
C SER A 525 -12.28 8.49 10.19
N THR A 526 -11.44 7.47 10.24
CA THR A 526 -10.71 7.07 11.46
C THR A 526 -9.23 7.49 11.44
N ASP A 527 -8.78 8.13 10.36
CA ASP A 527 -7.44 8.74 10.27
C ASP A 527 -7.43 10.10 10.99
N ASN A 528 -7.59 10.06 12.31
CA ASN A 528 -7.57 11.21 13.23
C ASN A 528 -7.47 10.74 14.69
N GLY A 529 -7.29 11.69 15.61
CA GLY A 529 -7.19 11.44 17.06
C GLY A 529 -8.52 11.36 17.81
N GLY A 530 -9.63 11.34 17.09
CA GLY A 530 -10.97 11.61 17.61
C GLY A 530 -11.66 12.67 16.74
N MET A 531 -12.98 12.77 16.86
CA MET A 531 -13.78 13.70 16.07
C MET A 531 -15.04 14.14 16.82
N TYR A 532 -15.25 15.45 16.90
CA TYR A 532 -16.54 16.03 17.22
C TYR A 532 -17.47 16.05 15.99
N LEU A 533 -18.59 15.35 16.12
CA LEU A 533 -19.70 15.32 15.17
C LEU A 533 -20.86 16.16 15.71
N GLU A 534 -20.93 17.41 15.25
CA GLU A 534 -21.97 18.36 15.68
C GLU A 534 -23.37 17.97 15.20
N GLY A 535 -23.48 17.44 13.97
CA GLY A 535 -24.76 17.15 13.34
C GLY A 535 -25.47 18.40 12.82
N THR A 536 -26.76 18.55 13.10
CA THR A 536 -27.58 19.70 12.71
C THR A 536 -28.07 20.44 13.96
N PRO A 537 -27.28 21.38 14.50
CA PRO A 537 -27.53 21.97 15.83
C PRO A 537 -28.88 22.68 15.95
N GLU A 538 -29.51 23.09 14.85
CA GLU A 538 -30.82 23.76 14.85
C GLU A 538 -32.02 22.79 15.00
N SER A 539 -31.77 21.48 14.89
CA SER A 539 -32.81 20.44 15.01
C SER A 539 -33.02 20.00 16.46
N ASP A 540 -34.28 19.89 16.87
CA ASP A 540 -34.65 19.34 18.20
C ASP A 540 -34.33 17.83 18.33
N THR A 541 -34.06 17.15 17.20
CA THR A 541 -33.70 15.73 17.17
C THR A 541 -32.20 15.50 17.00
N ASN A 542 -31.39 16.55 17.10
CA ASN A 542 -29.94 16.42 16.92
C ASN A 542 -29.31 15.72 18.12
N GLN A 543 -28.29 14.89 17.86
CA GLN A 543 -27.46 14.29 18.89
C GLN A 543 -26.00 14.58 18.56
N ALA A 544 -25.46 15.61 19.22
CA ALA A 544 -24.05 15.91 19.15
C ALA A 544 -23.23 14.76 19.75
N ARG A 545 -22.13 14.39 19.09
CA ARG A 545 -21.24 13.31 19.54
C ARG A 545 -19.78 13.71 19.49
N PHE A 546 -19.02 13.32 20.50
CA PHE A 546 -17.56 13.27 20.42
C PHE A 546 -17.17 11.80 20.34
N ILE A 547 -16.44 11.39 19.30
CA ILE A 547 -16.00 10.00 19.11
C ILE A 547 -14.48 9.91 19.27
N ALA A 548 -14.01 9.01 20.14
CA ALA A 548 -12.58 8.82 20.44
C ALA A 548 -12.25 7.38 20.85
N MET A 549 -10.97 7.17 21.14
CA MET A 549 -10.44 5.94 21.71
C MET A 549 -9.65 6.18 22.99
N GLN A 550 -9.52 5.12 23.78
CA GLN A 550 -8.57 5.03 24.87
C GLN A 550 -7.14 4.96 24.33
N CYS A 551 -6.23 5.68 24.98
CA CYS A 551 -4.81 5.68 24.69
C CYS A 551 -4.17 4.32 25.00
N PRO A 552 -3.35 3.76 24.10
CA PRO A 552 -2.45 2.67 24.46
C PRO A 552 -1.25 3.18 25.29
N ASP A 553 -0.61 2.27 26.01
CA ASP A 553 0.48 2.57 26.97
C ASP A 553 1.69 3.26 26.32
N ASP A 554 2.00 2.91 25.07
CA ASP A 554 3.11 3.46 24.30
C ASP A 554 2.91 4.95 23.92
N TRP A 555 1.69 5.48 24.09
CA TRP A 555 1.39 6.89 23.84
C TRP A 555 1.58 7.76 25.10
N VAL A 556 1.73 7.16 26.27
CA VAL A 556 1.87 7.88 27.55
C VAL A 556 3.20 8.61 27.61
N GLY A 557 3.17 9.88 28.00
CA GLY A 557 4.32 10.79 28.01
C GLY A 557 4.60 11.46 26.66
N GLY A 558 3.91 11.06 25.59
CA GLY A 558 3.98 11.68 24.27
C GLY A 558 2.65 12.29 23.84
N SER A 559 1.70 11.43 23.44
CA SER A 559 0.36 11.82 23.00
C SER A 559 -0.65 11.83 24.14
N CYS A 560 -0.40 11.09 25.22
CA CYS A 560 -1.29 10.99 26.38
C CYS A 560 -0.53 11.29 27.68
N GLN A 561 -1.22 11.81 28.67
CA GLN A 561 -0.61 12.23 29.93
C GLN A 561 -0.49 11.08 30.94
N TYR A 562 -1.41 10.12 30.90
CA TYR A 562 -1.44 8.95 31.77
C TYR A 562 -2.08 7.76 31.07
N ILE A 563 -1.80 6.56 31.59
CA ILE A 563 -2.36 5.29 31.10
C ILE A 563 -3.89 5.33 31.11
N ASP A 564 -4.52 4.64 30.16
CA ASP A 564 -5.98 4.52 30.09
C ASP A 564 -6.75 5.82 29.81
N GLN A 565 -6.10 6.96 29.54
CA GLN A 565 -6.75 8.22 29.19
C GLN A 565 -7.59 8.08 27.90
N ILE A 566 -8.77 8.73 27.82
CA ILE A 566 -9.45 8.92 26.52
C ILE A 566 -8.67 9.97 25.74
N TYR A 567 -8.10 9.57 24.61
CA TYR A 567 -7.23 10.43 23.81
C TYR A 567 -7.98 11.67 23.31
N ASN A 568 -7.30 12.82 23.33
CA ASN A 568 -7.82 14.13 22.91
C ASN A 568 -9.16 14.57 23.55
N LEU A 569 -9.58 13.96 24.67
CA LEU A 569 -10.86 14.23 25.32
C LEU A 569 -11.16 15.73 25.52
N ARG A 570 -10.22 16.47 26.12
CA ARG A 570 -10.40 17.91 26.37
C ARG A 570 -10.43 18.72 25.08
N HIS A 571 -9.57 18.39 24.12
CA HIS A 571 -9.48 19.07 22.82
C HIS A 571 -10.81 18.96 22.06
N GLU A 572 -11.32 17.75 21.89
CA GLU A 572 -12.57 17.51 21.16
C GLU A 572 -13.79 18.04 21.92
N PHE A 573 -13.73 18.06 23.25
CA PHE A 573 -14.76 18.70 24.04
C PHE A 573 -14.78 20.22 23.87
N VAL A 574 -13.63 20.87 23.62
CA VAL A 574 -13.60 22.29 23.25
C VAL A 574 -14.31 22.53 21.91
N HIS A 575 -14.21 21.62 20.93
CA HIS A 575 -14.97 21.74 19.68
C HIS A 575 -16.49 21.77 19.91
N TYR A 576 -17.00 20.92 20.82
CA TYR A 576 -18.40 20.96 21.26
C TYR A 576 -18.77 22.30 21.90
N LEU A 577 -17.94 22.80 22.83
CA LEU A 577 -18.19 24.06 23.51
C LEU A 577 -18.14 25.26 22.54
N ASP A 578 -17.20 25.25 21.59
CA ASP A 578 -17.03 26.27 20.57
C ASP A 578 -18.23 26.30 19.61
N GLY A 579 -18.67 25.15 19.08
CA GLY A 579 -19.89 25.04 18.26
C GLY A 579 -21.14 25.51 19.00
N ARG A 580 -21.24 25.20 20.29
CA ARG A 580 -22.44 25.54 21.09
C ARG A 580 -22.49 26.98 21.58
N TYR A 581 -21.36 27.56 21.97
CA TYR A 581 -21.33 28.82 22.74
C TYR A 581 -20.61 29.97 22.02
N VAL A 582 -19.93 29.71 20.91
CA VAL A 582 -19.17 30.73 20.16
C VAL A 582 -19.58 30.80 18.68
N LYS A 583 -19.62 29.69 17.95
CA LYS A 583 -19.89 29.69 16.51
C LYS A 583 -21.37 29.53 16.23
N ALA A 584 -22.00 30.51 15.59
CA ALA A 584 -23.38 30.36 15.14
C ALA A 584 -23.48 29.53 13.84
N GLY A 585 -24.48 28.65 13.76
CA GLY A 585 -24.72 27.77 12.61
C GLY A 585 -23.95 26.44 12.71
N SER A 586 -24.19 25.55 11.76
CA SER A 586 -23.54 24.23 11.72
C SER A 586 -22.05 24.30 11.34
N TYR A 587 -21.33 23.21 11.61
CA TYR A 587 -19.97 22.97 11.15
C TYR A 587 -19.84 23.30 9.65
N GLY A 588 -18.79 24.05 9.30
CA GLY A 588 -18.56 24.54 7.94
C GLY A 588 -19.25 25.87 7.59
N SER A 589 -20.01 26.49 8.50
CA SER A 589 -20.65 27.81 8.24
C SER A 589 -19.65 28.95 8.02
N PHE A 590 -18.41 28.80 8.51
CA PHE A 590 -17.36 29.82 8.41
C PHE A 590 -16.16 29.35 7.58
N ASN A 591 -15.75 30.18 6.62
CA ASN A 591 -14.51 29.98 5.87
C ASN A 591 -13.31 30.39 6.74
N TYR A 592 -12.14 29.76 6.52
CA TYR A 592 -10.91 30.05 7.27
C TYR A 592 -11.03 29.85 8.79
N ASN A 593 -11.84 28.87 9.19
CA ASN A 593 -12.11 28.56 10.59
C ASN A 593 -11.08 27.61 11.23
N VAL A 594 -10.18 27.01 10.43
CA VAL A 594 -9.26 25.97 10.91
C VAL A 594 -8.33 26.48 12.02
N SER A 595 -7.72 27.65 11.83
CA SER A 595 -6.84 28.21 12.87
C SER A 595 -7.59 28.53 14.15
N TRP A 596 -8.84 28.98 14.04
CA TRP A 596 -9.69 29.25 15.20
C TRP A 596 -10.04 27.96 15.93
N SER A 597 -10.72 27.04 15.24
CA SER A 597 -11.27 25.83 15.85
C SER A 597 -10.16 24.93 16.41
N GLU A 598 -9.17 24.56 15.60
CA GLU A 598 -8.11 23.67 16.07
C GLU A 598 -7.14 24.40 17.02
N GLY A 599 -6.81 25.65 16.74
CA GLY A 599 -5.86 26.40 17.56
C GLY A 599 -6.39 26.72 18.95
N MET A 600 -7.68 27.10 19.07
CA MET A 600 -8.31 27.33 20.37
C MET A 600 -8.51 26.01 21.10
N ALA A 601 -8.91 24.93 20.43
CA ALA A 601 -9.01 23.61 21.05
C ALA A 601 -7.66 23.15 21.63
N GLU A 602 -6.57 23.25 20.86
CA GLU A 602 -5.23 22.92 21.32
C GLU A 602 -4.80 23.80 22.51
N TYR A 603 -4.99 25.12 22.42
CA TYR A 603 -4.58 26.07 23.45
C TYR A 603 -5.38 25.91 24.75
N MET A 604 -6.68 25.70 24.66
CA MET A 604 -7.54 25.56 25.84
C MET A 604 -7.38 24.20 26.51
N ALA A 605 -7.07 23.15 25.75
CA ALA A 605 -6.84 21.82 26.31
C ALA A 605 -5.47 21.69 26.98
N ASN A 606 -4.44 22.32 26.42
CA ASN A 606 -3.04 22.11 26.83
C ASN A 606 -2.37 23.33 27.49
N GLY A 607 -2.95 24.54 27.36
CA GLY A 607 -2.40 25.76 27.94
C GLY A 607 -1.05 26.16 27.33
N ASN A 608 -0.16 26.72 28.15
CA ASN A 608 1.15 27.22 27.71
C ASN A 608 2.25 26.15 27.66
N ASP A 609 2.04 25.00 28.29
CA ASP A 609 2.96 23.87 28.34
C ASP A 609 2.44 22.73 27.46
N HIS A 610 2.84 22.74 26.19
CA HIS A 610 2.43 21.75 25.19
C HIS A 610 3.66 21.09 24.55
N PRO A 611 4.31 20.12 25.24
CA PRO A 611 5.60 19.57 24.82
C PRO A 611 5.60 18.98 23.41
N ARG A 612 4.50 18.34 23.00
CA ARG A 612 4.37 17.77 21.65
C ARG A 612 4.47 18.86 20.58
N THR A 613 3.69 19.92 20.71
CA THR A 613 3.72 21.07 19.80
C THR A 613 5.10 21.73 19.78
N LEU A 614 5.71 21.93 20.95
CA LEU A 614 7.04 22.55 21.07
C LEU A 614 8.14 21.72 20.39
N ASN A 615 8.11 20.39 20.57
CA ASN A 615 9.05 19.48 19.92
C ASN A 615 8.85 19.43 18.41
N THR A 616 7.59 19.42 17.93
CA THR A 616 7.28 19.41 16.48
C THR A 616 7.84 20.64 15.76
N LEU A 617 7.85 21.81 16.42
CA LEU A 617 8.27 23.07 15.81
C LEU A 617 9.76 23.37 15.93
N LYS A 618 10.53 22.53 16.63
CA LYS A 618 11.97 22.72 16.81
C LYS A 618 12.69 22.81 15.46
N GLY A 619 13.38 23.93 15.22
CA GLY A 619 14.11 24.18 13.98
C GLY A 619 13.23 24.51 12.76
N LYS A 620 11.90 24.57 12.90
CA LYS A 620 11.00 24.97 11.81
C LYS A 620 10.94 26.48 11.67
N THR A 621 10.82 26.96 10.44
CA THR A 621 10.70 28.40 10.16
C THR A 621 9.29 28.89 10.48
N ILE A 622 9.20 30.02 11.18
CA ILE A 622 7.92 30.62 11.60
C ILE A 622 7.17 31.17 10.36
N PRO A 623 5.93 30.72 10.08
CA PRO A 623 5.12 31.24 8.98
C PRO A 623 4.56 32.63 9.30
N PRO A 624 4.19 33.43 8.28
CA PRO A 624 3.45 34.67 8.49
C PRO A 624 2.13 34.41 9.24
N LEU A 625 1.80 35.25 10.23
CA LEU A 625 0.57 35.09 11.02
C LEU A 625 -0.67 35.13 10.12
N TYR A 626 -0.68 35.97 9.09
CA TYR A 626 -1.74 35.99 8.08
C TYR A 626 -2.00 34.60 7.47
N ASN A 627 -0.95 33.87 7.06
CA ASN A 627 -1.13 32.55 6.44
C ASN A 627 -1.72 31.56 7.44
N LEU A 628 -1.34 31.67 8.72
CA LEU A 628 -1.89 30.84 9.78
C LEU A 628 -3.37 31.14 10.01
N LEU A 629 -3.75 32.41 10.16
CA LEU A 629 -5.14 32.79 10.37
C LEU A 629 -6.06 32.42 9.20
N PHE A 630 -5.52 32.35 7.98
CA PHE A 630 -6.23 31.92 6.77
C PHE A 630 -5.95 30.46 6.36
N MET A 631 -5.40 29.65 7.25
CA MET A 631 -5.07 28.25 6.94
C MET A 631 -6.34 27.40 6.67
N ALA A 632 -6.13 26.30 5.97
CA ALA A 632 -7.15 25.28 5.70
C ALA A 632 -6.63 23.89 6.09
N TYR A 633 -7.53 22.91 6.17
CA TYR A 633 -7.14 21.51 6.40
C TYR A 633 -6.17 21.05 5.30
N GLY A 634 -5.07 20.40 5.71
CA GLY A 634 -3.96 20.05 4.84
C GLY A 634 -2.77 21.02 4.87
N TYR A 635 -2.80 22.07 5.70
CA TYR A 635 -1.64 22.91 5.98
C TYR A 635 -0.56 22.12 6.74
N ASP A 636 0.72 22.31 6.39
CA ASP A 636 1.83 21.59 7.02
C ASP A 636 1.97 22.03 8.50
N ASP A 637 2.01 21.08 9.44
CA ASP A 637 2.04 21.34 10.88
C ASP A 637 0.87 22.21 11.38
N LEU A 638 -0.33 21.96 10.83
CA LEU A 638 -1.57 22.69 11.14
C LEU A 638 -1.80 22.92 12.63
N TYR A 639 -1.85 21.87 13.45
CA TYR A 639 -2.18 21.99 14.89
C TYR A 639 -1.13 22.77 15.70
N PRO A 640 0.19 22.47 15.57
CA PRO A 640 1.21 23.29 16.22
C PRO A 640 1.15 24.79 15.87
N TRP A 641 0.94 25.11 14.59
CA TRP A 641 0.90 26.51 14.16
C TRP A 641 -0.40 27.23 14.51
N SER A 642 -1.55 26.55 14.43
CA SER A 642 -2.82 27.13 14.88
C SER A 642 -2.82 27.38 16.38
N TYR A 643 -2.24 26.47 17.18
CA TYR A 643 -2.00 26.65 18.61
C TYR A 643 -1.23 27.95 18.86
N PHE A 644 -0.10 28.17 18.18
CA PHE A 644 0.70 29.39 18.39
C PHE A 644 -0.01 30.65 17.94
N ALA A 645 -0.75 30.61 16.83
CA ALA A 645 -1.54 31.75 16.37
C ALA A 645 -2.60 32.14 17.40
N MET A 646 -3.37 31.17 17.89
CA MET A 646 -4.44 31.43 18.87
C MET A 646 -3.92 31.78 20.25
N ARG A 647 -2.85 31.11 20.71
CA ARG A 647 -2.16 31.45 21.96
C ARG A 647 -1.60 32.86 21.94
N TYR A 648 -0.98 33.27 20.83
CA TYR A 648 -0.48 34.64 20.67
C TYR A 648 -1.59 35.68 20.79
N LEU A 649 -2.71 35.46 20.08
CA LEU A 649 -3.86 36.36 20.18
C LEU A 649 -4.44 36.36 21.60
N ALA A 650 -4.57 35.20 22.25
CA ALA A 650 -5.11 35.10 23.60
C ALA A 650 -4.25 35.81 24.66
N GLU A 651 -2.93 35.63 24.63
CA GLU A 651 -2.03 36.16 25.67
C GLU A 651 -1.62 37.62 25.43
N VAL A 652 -1.45 38.02 24.16
CA VAL A 652 -0.90 39.34 23.80
C VAL A 652 -1.99 40.30 23.30
N HIS A 653 -3.02 39.80 22.63
CA HIS A 653 -4.07 40.60 22.00
C HIS A 653 -5.49 40.12 22.37
N PRO A 654 -5.84 39.97 23.65
CA PRO A 654 -7.11 39.35 24.06
C PRO A 654 -8.37 40.03 23.49
N THR A 655 -8.31 41.34 23.26
CA THR A 655 -9.40 42.09 22.60
C THR A 655 -9.65 41.62 21.16
N GLU A 656 -8.64 41.11 20.46
CA GLU A 656 -8.82 40.55 19.11
C GLU A 656 -9.50 39.18 19.14
N VAL A 657 -9.29 38.38 20.20
CA VAL A 657 -10.07 37.17 20.45
C VAL A 657 -11.53 37.52 20.70
N GLU A 658 -11.81 38.54 21.52
CA GLU A 658 -13.18 39.04 21.74
C GLU A 658 -13.86 39.49 20.42
N ASN A 659 -13.12 40.18 19.55
CA ASN A 659 -13.63 40.61 18.24
C ASN A 659 -13.96 39.42 17.34
N LEU A 660 -13.10 38.40 17.30
CA LEU A 660 -13.33 37.18 16.52
C LEU A 660 -14.54 36.40 17.07
N THR A 661 -14.62 36.21 18.39
CA THR A 661 -15.78 35.59 19.06
C THR A 661 -17.08 36.33 18.72
N ALA A 662 -17.09 37.67 18.81
CA ALA A 662 -18.27 38.46 18.50
C ALA A 662 -18.71 38.29 17.02
N ALA A 663 -17.76 38.21 16.09
CA ALA A 663 -18.07 37.97 14.67
C ALA A 663 -18.64 36.56 14.43
N LEU A 664 -18.08 35.53 15.09
CA LEU A 664 -18.56 34.16 15.00
C LEU A 664 -19.96 33.98 15.60
N GLN A 665 -20.26 34.66 16.72
CA GLN A 665 -21.58 34.60 17.37
C GLN A 665 -22.69 35.25 16.55
N VAL A 666 -22.35 36.20 15.66
CA VAL A 666 -23.32 36.86 14.77
C VAL A 666 -23.77 35.95 13.63
N GLY A 667 -22.95 34.98 13.21
CA GLY A 667 -23.29 34.08 12.09
C GLY A 667 -23.05 34.68 10.70
N ASP A 668 -22.31 35.79 10.59
CA ASP A 668 -22.00 36.42 9.29
C ASP A 668 -20.58 36.06 8.85
N ASN A 669 -20.48 35.11 7.93
CA ASN A 669 -19.20 34.63 7.39
C ASN A 669 -18.40 35.73 6.67
N ALA A 670 -19.06 36.65 5.95
CA ALA A 670 -18.35 37.73 5.26
C ALA A 670 -17.76 38.73 6.26
N ALA A 671 -18.53 39.06 7.31
CA ALA A 671 -18.04 39.91 8.39
C ALA A 671 -16.88 39.25 9.15
N TYR A 672 -16.96 37.95 9.45
CA TYR A 672 -15.89 37.19 10.09
C TYR A 672 -14.58 37.28 9.29
N ILE A 673 -14.62 37.09 7.97
CA ILE A 673 -13.45 37.21 7.10
C ILE A 673 -12.80 38.61 7.21
N GLU A 674 -13.61 39.67 7.19
CA GLU A 674 -13.11 41.05 7.34
C GLU A 674 -12.50 41.31 8.72
N VAL A 675 -13.05 40.70 9.78
CA VAL A 675 -12.45 40.74 11.12
C VAL A 675 -11.10 40.04 11.13
N ILE A 676 -10.97 38.83 10.56
CA ILE A 676 -9.68 38.12 10.51
C ILE A 676 -8.61 38.95 9.77
N LYS A 677 -8.94 39.52 8.60
CA LYS A 677 -8.01 40.40 7.85
C LYS A 677 -7.53 41.56 8.72
N SER A 678 -8.47 42.17 9.44
CA SER A 678 -8.22 43.31 10.31
C SER A 678 -7.35 42.93 11.52
N VAL A 679 -7.58 41.74 12.11
CA VAL A 679 -6.75 41.18 13.18
C VAL A 679 -5.33 40.96 12.68
N ALA A 680 -5.16 40.20 11.58
CA ALA A 680 -3.86 39.91 11.00
C ALA A 680 -3.04 41.19 10.74
N ALA A 681 -3.66 42.21 10.12
CA ALA A 681 -3.00 43.48 9.83
C ALA A 681 -2.52 44.24 11.08
N ARG A 682 -3.20 44.10 12.22
CA ARG A 682 -2.82 44.75 13.49
C ARG A 682 -1.81 43.95 14.30
N THR A 683 -1.84 42.63 14.19
CA THR A 683 -1.12 41.74 15.12
C THR A 683 0.06 41.00 14.50
N GLU A 684 0.26 41.03 13.17
CA GLU A 684 1.43 40.41 12.51
C GLU A 684 2.76 40.84 13.17
N ASN A 685 2.89 42.13 13.47
CA ASN A 685 4.08 42.67 14.12
C ASN A 685 4.19 42.15 15.57
N GLY A 686 5.22 41.35 15.82
CA GLY A 686 5.54 40.79 17.14
C GLY A 686 5.22 39.30 17.28
N PHE A 687 4.54 38.68 16.30
CA PHE A 687 4.26 37.24 16.31
C PHE A 687 5.55 36.40 16.34
N GLU A 688 6.51 36.68 15.45
CA GLU A 688 7.80 35.97 15.41
C GLU A 688 8.56 36.05 16.74
N ALA A 689 8.54 37.23 17.38
CA ALA A 689 9.17 37.44 18.69
C ALA A 689 8.46 36.66 19.80
N PHE A 690 7.14 36.55 19.74
CA PHE A 690 6.38 35.73 20.67
C PHE A 690 6.69 34.24 20.50
N VAL A 691 6.69 33.73 19.27
CA VAL A 691 6.94 32.30 19.00
C VAL A 691 8.36 31.92 19.41
N THR A 692 9.38 32.72 19.06
CA THR A 692 10.78 32.46 19.47
C THR A 692 11.02 32.58 20.97
N ALA A 693 10.24 33.40 21.68
CA ALA A 693 10.30 33.46 23.14
C ALA A 693 9.71 32.22 23.84
N ASN A 694 8.89 31.44 23.12
CA ASN A 694 8.11 30.33 23.68
C ASN A 694 8.40 28.98 22.99
N SER A 695 9.34 28.90 22.05
CA SER A 695 9.66 27.67 21.30
C SER A 695 11.09 27.71 20.75
N GLU A 696 11.54 26.59 20.18
CA GLU A 696 12.80 26.47 19.43
C GLU A 696 12.60 26.63 17.91
N ALA A 697 11.51 27.26 17.47
CA ALA A 697 11.31 27.64 16.06
C ALA A 697 12.27 28.78 15.66
N ILE A 698 12.56 28.90 14.37
CA ILE A 698 13.50 29.87 13.82
C ILE A 698 12.79 30.98 13.04
N VAL A 699 13.29 32.21 13.16
CA VAL A 699 12.77 33.36 12.41
C VAL A 699 13.08 33.18 10.92
N PRO A 700 12.15 33.52 10.00
CA PRO A 700 12.42 33.53 8.57
C PRO A 700 13.62 34.43 8.21
N GLN A 701 14.29 34.11 7.11
CA GLN A 701 15.41 34.90 6.65
C GLN A 701 14.93 36.28 6.22
N SER A 702 15.52 37.35 6.75
CA SER A 702 15.21 38.70 6.29
C SER A 702 15.52 38.84 4.81
N ALA A 703 14.50 39.16 4.01
CA ALA A 703 14.60 39.34 2.57
C ALA A 703 13.92 40.63 2.14
N GLN A 704 14.58 41.40 1.27
CA GLN A 704 14.01 42.61 0.69
C GLN A 704 13.16 42.24 -0.53
N ILE A 705 11.93 42.74 -0.58
CA ILE A 705 11.09 42.66 -1.78
C ILE A 705 11.73 43.54 -2.85
N PRO A 706 12.02 43.01 -4.06
CA PRO A 706 12.61 43.80 -5.13
C PRO A 706 11.66 44.90 -5.60
N SER A 707 12.20 45.94 -6.26
CA SER A 707 11.36 46.86 -7.03
C SER A 707 10.54 46.11 -8.08
N ALA A 708 9.41 46.69 -8.50
CA ALA A 708 8.60 46.15 -9.60
C ALA A 708 9.49 45.82 -10.81
N ASP A 709 9.15 44.74 -11.52
CA ASP A 709 9.85 44.27 -12.72
C ASP A 709 11.33 43.90 -12.52
N THR A 710 11.76 43.73 -11.27
CA THR A 710 13.13 43.32 -10.92
C THR A 710 13.13 41.94 -10.27
N ILE A 711 14.11 41.10 -10.63
CA ILE A 711 14.28 39.77 -10.03
C ILE A 711 15.05 39.91 -8.72
N GLY A 712 14.47 39.42 -7.63
CA GLY A 712 15.05 39.44 -6.28
C GLY A 712 15.95 38.24 -6.00
N SER A 713 16.57 38.24 -4.82
CA SER A 713 17.48 37.17 -4.38
C SER A 713 16.76 35.88 -3.96
N CYS A 714 17.49 34.77 -3.90
CA CYS A 714 16.99 33.49 -3.41
C CYS A 714 16.61 33.46 -1.91
N ALA A 715 16.92 34.50 -1.13
CA ALA A 715 16.40 34.64 0.23
C ALA A 715 14.86 34.77 0.27
N LEU A 716 14.22 35.01 -0.88
CA LEU A 716 12.75 35.05 -1.02
C LEU A 716 12.12 33.65 -1.19
N VAL A 717 12.92 32.58 -1.29
CA VAL A 717 12.46 31.18 -1.28
C VAL A 717 12.12 30.78 0.15
N GLN A 718 10.98 31.28 0.61
CA GLN A 718 10.40 31.04 1.93
C GLN A 718 8.91 31.35 1.87
N GLN A 719 8.17 31.00 2.93
CA GLN A 719 6.74 31.32 3.03
C GLN A 719 6.50 32.82 2.90
N TYR A 720 5.37 33.18 2.32
CA TYR A 720 5.00 34.58 2.13
C TYR A 720 3.49 34.78 2.15
N VAL A 721 3.07 36.01 2.43
CA VAL A 721 1.66 36.36 2.45
C VAL A 721 1.13 36.47 1.02
N ARG A 722 0.09 35.69 0.74
CA ARG A 722 -0.75 35.81 -0.45
C ARG A 722 -2.17 36.16 0.00
N PRO A 723 -2.58 37.44 -0.09
CA PRO A 723 -3.90 37.85 0.40
C PRO A 723 -5.04 37.09 -0.28
N VAL A 724 -6.06 36.71 0.48
CA VAL A 724 -7.22 35.95 -0.06
C VAL A 724 -8.01 36.72 -1.11
N ASP A 725 -7.95 38.05 -1.05
CA ASP A 725 -8.58 39.00 -1.98
C ASP A 725 -7.57 39.65 -2.93
N ALA A 726 -6.38 39.04 -3.11
CA ALA A 726 -5.39 39.55 -4.04
C ALA A 726 -5.96 39.73 -5.46
N ASN A 727 -5.64 40.88 -6.07
CA ASN A 727 -5.99 41.19 -7.45
C ASN A 727 -5.36 40.17 -8.41
N THR A 728 -6.05 39.93 -9.53
CA THR A 728 -5.46 39.15 -10.62
C THR A 728 -4.36 39.96 -11.32
N THR A 729 -3.28 39.29 -11.69
CA THR A 729 -2.14 39.88 -12.38
C THR A 729 -1.68 39.00 -13.55
N ASN A 730 -0.91 39.62 -14.44
CA ASN A 730 -0.24 38.96 -15.55
C ASN A 730 1.27 39.20 -15.43
N PHE A 731 2.05 38.34 -16.08
CA PHE A 731 3.48 38.57 -16.21
C PHE A 731 4.02 38.14 -17.56
N THR A 732 5.18 38.72 -17.91
CA THR A 732 6.01 38.31 -19.04
C THR A 732 7.47 38.15 -18.57
N PHE A 733 8.13 37.06 -18.97
CA PHE A 733 9.58 36.86 -18.82
C PHE A 733 10.26 36.84 -20.18
N THR A 734 11.42 37.48 -20.30
CA THR A 734 12.29 37.40 -21.48
C THR A 734 13.69 36.96 -21.06
N ASN A 735 14.24 35.91 -21.68
CA ASN A 735 15.63 35.50 -21.45
C ASN A 735 16.57 36.09 -22.50
N THR A 736 17.52 36.93 -22.07
CA THR A 736 18.52 37.53 -22.97
C THR A 736 19.85 36.78 -23.00
N THR A 737 20.00 35.79 -22.13
CA THR A 737 21.24 35.04 -21.91
C THR A 737 21.24 33.72 -22.67
N ASN A 738 22.42 33.14 -22.87
CA ASN A 738 22.57 31.80 -23.45
C ASN A 738 22.37 30.67 -22.43
N THR A 739 22.14 30.99 -21.15
CA THR A 739 21.87 30.01 -20.10
C THR A 739 20.36 29.75 -20.05
N PRO A 740 19.90 28.49 -20.23
CA PRO A 740 18.50 28.14 -20.03
C PRO A 740 18.06 28.40 -18.59
N VAL A 741 16.88 29.00 -18.42
CA VAL A 741 16.32 29.30 -17.10
C VAL A 741 14.89 28.78 -17.03
N SER A 742 14.59 28.02 -15.98
CA SER A 742 13.27 27.42 -15.74
C SER A 742 12.47 28.22 -14.71
N LEU A 743 11.14 28.22 -14.86
CA LEU A 743 10.21 28.99 -14.04
C LEU A 743 9.31 28.07 -13.21
N PHE A 744 9.37 28.22 -11.88
CA PHE A 744 8.59 27.44 -10.94
C PHE A 744 7.81 28.33 -9.97
N TRP A 745 6.55 27.98 -9.69
CA TRP A 745 5.79 28.69 -8.66
C TRP A 745 6.32 28.36 -7.28
N LEU A 746 6.52 29.38 -6.45
CA LEU A 746 6.83 29.23 -5.04
C LEU A 746 5.50 29.11 -4.28
N ASP A 747 5.28 27.95 -3.65
CA ASP A 747 4.12 27.75 -2.80
C ASP A 747 4.19 28.69 -1.60
N TYR A 748 3.18 29.55 -1.45
CA TYR A 748 3.15 30.58 -0.40
C TYR A 748 2.99 30.00 1.01
N ASN A 749 2.38 28.82 1.13
CA ASN A 749 2.18 28.12 2.40
C ASN A 749 3.35 27.22 2.75
N LYS A 750 4.14 26.73 1.79
CA LYS A 750 5.28 25.85 2.07
C LYS A 750 6.62 26.56 1.99
N GLY A 751 6.69 27.67 1.27
CA GLY A 751 7.95 28.36 0.97
C GLY A 751 8.89 27.54 0.09
N THR A 752 8.38 26.50 -0.58
CA THR A 752 9.16 25.61 -1.45
C THR A 752 8.71 25.73 -2.90
N PRO A 753 9.63 25.68 -3.88
CA PRO A 753 9.27 25.71 -5.29
C PRO A 753 8.50 24.43 -5.68
N ASN A 754 7.40 24.58 -6.42
CA ASN A 754 6.66 23.45 -6.98
C ASN A 754 7.37 22.90 -8.23
N PHE A 755 8.35 22.04 -7.99
CA PHE A 755 9.15 21.41 -9.04
C PHE A 755 8.39 20.37 -9.88
N GLY A 756 7.20 19.96 -9.46
CA GLY A 756 6.33 19.10 -10.27
C GLY A 756 5.76 19.81 -11.50
N LYS A 757 5.81 21.15 -11.54
CA LYS A 757 5.26 21.95 -12.63
C LYS A 757 6.23 23.04 -13.08
N ASN A 758 7.06 22.70 -14.05
CA ASN A 758 7.83 23.69 -14.81
C ASN A 758 6.90 24.46 -15.75
N TYR A 759 6.72 25.76 -15.52
CA TYR A 759 5.86 26.58 -16.37
C TYR A 759 6.50 26.84 -17.74
N LYS A 760 7.81 27.05 -17.77
CA LYS A 760 8.61 27.20 -18.99
C LYS A 760 10.10 27.16 -18.66
N THR A 761 10.87 26.43 -19.48
CA THR A 761 12.32 26.67 -19.65
C THR A 761 12.52 27.64 -20.82
N LEU A 762 13.15 28.78 -20.54
CA LEU A 762 13.42 29.86 -21.48
C LEU A 762 14.86 29.77 -21.98
N ASN A 763 15.05 29.60 -23.28
CA ASN A 763 16.34 29.73 -23.96
C ASN A 763 16.60 31.18 -24.39
N GLN A 764 17.77 31.44 -24.96
CA GLN A 764 18.12 32.77 -25.44
C GLN A 764 17.10 33.33 -26.44
N GLY A 765 16.53 34.48 -26.12
CA GLY A 765 15.51 35.16 -26.91
C GLY A 765 14.09 34.67 -26.66
N ASP A 766 13.90 33.60 -25.89
CA ASP A 766 12.56 33.11 -25.57
C ASP A 766 11.83 34.09 -24.65
N THR A 767 10.52 34.17 -24.86
CA THR A 767 9.59 34.93 -24.02
C THR A 767 8.45 34.03 -23.55
N TYR A 768 8.02 34.19 -22.31
CA TYR A 768 6.85 33.50 -21.75
C TYR A 768 5.91 34.50 -21.10
N THR A 769 4.63 34.42 -21.45
CA THR A 769 3.57 35.27 -20.88
C THR A 769 2.49 34.37 -20.29
N SER A 770 2.01 34.75 -19.10
CA SER A 770 0.93 34.05 -18.43
C SER A 770 -0.05 35.04 -17.80
N THR A 771 -1.32 34.65 -17.75
CA THR A 771 -2.43 35.45 -17.21
C THR A 771 -3.09 34.73 -16.05
N SER A 772 -3.91 35.44 -15.27
CA SER A 772 -4.72 34.87 -14.17
C SER A 772 -3.93 34.46 -12.92
N TRP A 773 -2.77 35.08 -12.69
CA TRP A 773 -2.01 34.96 -11.44
C TRP A 773 -2.54 35.92 -10.38
N LYS A 774 -2.01 35.87 -9.17
CA LYS A 774 -2.35 36.83 -8.10
C LYS A 774 -1.19 37.75 -7.80
N VAL A 775 -1.50 39.00 -7.47
CA VAL A 775 -0.51 39.91 -6.87
C VAL A 775 0.07 39.24 -5.63
N SER A 776 1.37 39.45 -5.41
CA SER A 776 2.22 38.79 -4.42
C SER A 776 2.67 37.37 -4.77
N ASP A 777 2.11 36.70 -5.80
CA ASP A 777 2.66 35.42 -6.26
C ASP A 777 4.14 35.56 -6.60
N ARG A 778 4.89 34.48 -6.39
CA ARG A 778 6.33 34.42 -6.66
C ARG A 778 6.67 33.30 -7.61
N LEU A 779 7.55 33.59 -8.56
CA LEU A 779 8.20 32.57 -9.39
C LEU A 779 9.68 32.47 -9.02
N VAL A 780 10.14 31.26 -8.74
CA VAL A 780 11.56 30.93 -8.60
C VAL A 780 12.12 30.63 -9.98
N LEU A 781 13.21 31.32 -10.30
CA LEU A 781 14.00 31.08 -11.49
C LEU A 781 15.13 30.13 -11.14
N THR A 782 15.29 29.05 -11.89
CA THR A 782 16.35 28.07 -11.64
C THR A 782 17.18 27.76 -12.86
N ASP A 783 18.40 27.26 -12.64
CA ASP A 783 19.17 26.57 -13.68
C ASP A 783 18.63 25.14 -13.95
N ASN A 784 19.32 24.39 -14.81
CA ASN A 784 18.97 23.00 -15.15
C ASN A 784 19.18 22.01 -13.99
N ASN A 785 20.02 22.36 -13.01
CA ASN A 785 20.23 21.59 -11.78
C ASN A 785 19.24 22.02 -10.68
N MET A 786 18.24 22.85 -11.04
CA MET A 786 17.21 23.36 -10.14
C MET A 786 17.74 24.22 -8.99
N ASN A 787 18.96 24.76 -9.13
CA ASN A 787 19.49 25.75 -8.19
C ASN A 787 18.76 27.07 -8.40
N CYS A 788 18.36 27.71 -7.30
CA CYS A 788 17.74 29.02 -7.38
C CYS A 788 18.75 30.07 -7.91
N LEU A 789 18.32 30.81 -8.93
CA LEU A 789 19.03 31.97 -9.48
C LEU A 789 18.46 33.28 -8.93
N GLY A 790 17.15 33.33 -8.74
CA GLY A 790 16.44 34.46 -8.18
C GLY A 790 14.94 34.22 -8.09
N VAL A 791 14.24 35.19 -7.52
CA VAL A 791 12.78 35.12 -7.32
C VAL A 791 12.14 36.38 -7.87
N ALA A 792 11.23 36.22 -8.82
CA ALA A 792 10.38 37.29 -9.30
C ALA A 792 9.13 37.41 -8.41
N VAL A 793 8.79 38.62 -8.01
CA VAL A 793 7.60 38.92 -7.19
C VAL A 793 6.62 39.72 -8.02
N MET A 794 5.39 39.23 -8.15
CA MET A 794 4.34 39.89 -8.93
C MET A 794 3.76 41.04 -8.11
N ALA A 795 4.42 42.20 -8.16
CA ALA A 795 4.08 43.36 -7.34
C ALA A 795 2.94 44.20 -7.95
N GLU A 796 2.75 44.13 -9.26
CA GLU A 796 1.81 44.97 -10.02
C GLU A 796 0.73 44.14 -10.72
N ASN A 797 -0.28 44.79 -11.31
CA ASN A 797 -1.32 44.11 -12.13
C ASN A 797 -0.79 43.57 -13.47
N ASN A 798 0.35 44.08 -13.94
CA ASN A 798 1.11 43.55 -15.07
C ASN A 798 2.60 43.68 -14.74
N ASN A 799 3.35 42.60 -14.92
CA ASN A 799 4.77 42.54 -14.58
C ASN A 799 5.60 42.11 -15.80
N SER A 800 6.80 42.64 -15.95
CA SER A 800 7.70 42.34 -17.06
C SER A 800 9.13 42.14 -16.56
N PHE A 801 9.58 40.89 -16.50
CA PHE A 801 10.91 40.54 -16.01
C PHE A 801 11.87 40.22 -17.15
N THR A 802 13.11 40.70 -17.04
CA THR A 802 14.20 40.38 -17.98
C THR A 802 15.29 39.61 -17.26
N ILE A 803 15.67 38.45 -17.81
CA ILE A 803 16.80 37.64 -17.31
C ILE A 803 18.05 38.13 -18.03
N GLU A 804 19.00 38.64 -17.25
CA GLU A 804 20.26 39.23 -17.72
C GLU A 804 21.48 38.43 -17.24
N ALA A 805 22.66 38.72 -17.80
CA ALA A 805 23.89 37.98 -17.57
C ALA A 805 24.29 37.90 -16.09
N ASP A 806 24.01 38.94 -15.30
CA ASP A 806 24.34 38.98 -13.87
C ASP A 806 23.58 37.94 -13.04
N LEU A 807 22.36 37.54 -13.47
CA LEU A 807 21.55 36.55 -12.77
C LEU A 807 22.08 35.12 -12.96
N VAL A 808 22.73 34.85 -14.09
CA VAL A 808 23.18 33.50 -14.50
C VAL A 808 24.70 33.33 -14.42
N LYS A 809 25.44 34.33 -13.91
CA LYS A 809 26.90 34.36 -13.94
C LYS A 809 27.58 33.24 -13.15
N ASP A 810 26.90 32.73 -12.11
CA ASP A 810 27.40 31.70 -11.20
C ASP A 810 26.88 30.30 -11.56
N VAL A 811 26.12 30.18 -12.67
CA VAL A 811 25.64 28.88 -13.15
C VAL A 811 26.80 28.09 -13.72
N ILE A 812 27.03 26.90 -13.16
CA ILE A 812 28.00 25.94 -13.68
C ILE A 812 27.26 24.99 -14.63
N PRO A 813 27.58 25.00 -15.94
CA PRO A 813 26.96 24.08 -16.88
C PRO A 813 27.22 22.63 -16.48
N GLU A 814 26.16 21.84 -16.48
CA GLU A 814 26.27 20.42 -16.24
C GLU A 814 26.93 19.72 -17.45
N VAL A 815 27.81 18.77 -17.16
CA VAL A 815 28.44 17.92 -18.17
C VAL A 815 27.61 16.65 -18.33
N ILE A 816 26.73 16.64 -19.34
CA ILE A 816 25.93 15.47 -19.70
C ILE A 816 26.78 14.53 -20.56
N PRO A 817 26.81 13.21 -20.27
CA PRO A 817 27.54 12.23 -21.09
C PRO A 817 27.00 12.20 -22.53
N SER A 818 27.83 11.72 -23.45
CA SER A 818 27.37 11.53 -24.82
C SER A 818 26.33 10.40 -24.90
N GLN A 819 25.63 10.29 -26.03
CA GLN A 819 24.62 9.26 -26.20
C GLN A 819 25.22 7.87 -25.93
N ASP A 820 24.47 7.03 -25.22
CA ASP A 820 24.84 5.65 -24.86
C ASP A 820 26.01 5.51 -23.85
N GLU A 821 26.56 6.63 -23.37
CA GLU A 821 27.60 6.63 -22.33
C GLU A 821 27.02 6.86 -20.92
N LEU A 822 27.60 6.20 -19.93
CA LEU A 822 27.31 6.45 -18.51
C LEU A 822 28.17 7.60 -17.99
N GLY A 823 27.55 8.52 -17.25
CA GLY A 823 28.19 9.66 -16.61
C GLY A 823 28.63 9.38 -15.17
N SER A 824 29.23 10.39 -14.53
CA SER A 824 29.72 10.31 -13.16
C SER A 824 28.62 10.45 -12.10
N CYS A 825 28.92 9.99 -10.88
CA CYS A 825 28.03 10.11 -9.73
C CYS A 825 27.70 11.54 -9.28
N THR A 826 28.38 12.56 -9.82
CA THR A 826 28.00 13.97 -9.65
C THR A 826 26.62 14.29 -10.24
N LEU A 827 26.12 13.44 -11.15
CA LEU A 827 24.79 13.58 -11.76
C LEU A 827 23.65 13.08 -10.84
N VAL A 828 23.97 12.50 -9.67
CA VAL A 828 23.00 12.18 -8.61
C VAL A 828 22.63 13.47 -7.87
N GLN A 829 21.90 14.34 -8.57
CA GLN A 829 21.50 15.67 -8.12
C GLN A 829 20.14 16.03 -8.74
N PRO A 830 19.45 17.07 -8.21
CA PRO A 830 18.23 17.58 -8.82
C PRO A 830 18.45 17.95 -10.29
N HIS A 831 17.45 17.69 -11.13
CA HIS A 831 17.53 17.90 -12.57
C HIS A 831 16.17 18.11 -13.21
N MET A 832 16.17 18.85 -14.31
CA MET A 832 14.99 19.02 -15.15
C MET A 832 14.66 17.74 -15.92
N ILE A 833 13.38 17.42 -16.06
CA ILE A 833 12.91 16.36 -16.97
C ILE A 833 12.19 16.97 -18.17
N LEU A 834 12.19 16.25 -19.28
CA LEU A 834 11.47 16.58 -20.50
C LEU A 834 10.06 16.00 -20.46
N ASP A 835 9.17 16.53 -21.29
CA ASP A 835 7.76 16.17 -21.39
C ASP A 835 7.49 14.94 -22.29
N LYS A 836 8.49 14.49 -23.06
CA LYS A 836 8.38 13.35 -23.97
C LYS A 836 8.89 12.05 -23.34
N SER A 837 8.31 10.94 -23.77
CA SER A 837 8.80 9.61 -23.42
C SER A 837 10.05 9.25 -24.23
N HIS A 838 10.99 8.61 -23.55
CA HIS A 838 12.28 8.15 -24.05
C HIS A 838 12.40 6.67 -23.66
N ALA A 839 12.88 5.87 -24.60
CA ALA A 839 13.15 4.45 -24.40
C ALA A 839 14.63 4.23 -24.06
N PHE A 840 14.94 3.21 -23.26
CA PHE A 840 16.32 2.80 -23.07
C PHE A 840 16.48 1.32 -22.75
N THR A 841 17.67 0.82 -23.05
CA THR A 841 18.17 -0.47 -22.60
C THR A 841 19.48 -0.26 -21.84
N ILE A 842 19.73 -1.05 -20.80
CA ILE A 842 21.02 -1.12 -20.13
C ILE A 842 21.41 -2.58 -19.92
N THR A 843 22.65 -2.91 -20.29
CA THR A 843 23.20 -4.27 -20.21
C THR A 843 24.40 -4.31 -19.26
N ASN A 844 24.43 -5.26 -18.33
CA ASN A 844 25.63 -5.53 -17.54
C ASN A 844 26.50 -6.57 -18.25
N THR A 845 27.74 -6.21 -18.57
CA THR A 845 28.72 -7.10 -19.20
C THR A 845 29.86 -7.50 -18.24
N SER A 846 29.95 -6.81 -17.10
CA SER A 846 30.91 -7.11 -16.05
C SER A 846 30.53 -8.36 -15.26
N ASP A 847 31.51 -8.94 -14.56
CA ASP A 847 31.31 -10.08 -13.66
C ASP A 847 30.69 -9.71 -12.30
N LYS A 848 30.58 -8.41 -11.99
CA LYS A 848 30.00 -7.90 -10.75
C LYS A 848 28.50 -7.66 -10.87
N LEU A 849 27.75 -8.04 -9.83
CA LEU A 849 26.34 -7.69 -9.68
C LEU A 849 26.19 -6.18 -9.44
N VAL A 850 25.29 -5.56 -10.20
CA VAL A 850 24.98 -4.12 -10.07
C VAL A 850 23.49 -3.90 -9.85
N ARG A 851 23.14 -2.79 -9.22
CA ARG A 851 21.73 -2.40 -9.01
C ARG A 851 21.42 -1.07 -9.69
N LEU A 852 20.15 -0.89 -10.01
CA LEU A 852 19.67 0.29 -10.71
C LEU A 852 18.61 1.02 -9.87
N PHE A 853 18.79 2.32 -9.67
CA PHE A 853 17.83 3.16 -8.92
C PHE A 853 17.46 4.40 -9.71
N ARG A 854 16.20 4.83 -9.62
CA ARG A 854 15.80 6.13 -10.17
C ARG A 854 16.40 7.23 -9.30
N VAL A 855 16.97 8.26 -9.91
CA VAL A 855 17.25 9.51 -9.22
C VAL A 855 15.98 10.35 -9.22
N ASP A 856 15.47 10.72 -8.05
CA ASP A 856 14.36 11.66 -7.95
C ASP A 856 14.78 13.01 -8.53
N ASN A 857 14.06 13.49 -9.53
CA ASN A 857 14.45 14.68 -10.26
C ASN A 857 14.36 15.96 -9.42
N ALA A 858 13.48 16.03 -8.41
CA ALA A 858 13.33 17.22 -7.58
C ALA A 858 14.33 17.28 -6.43
N THR A 859 14.61 16.15 -5.79
CA THR A 859 15.49 16.07 -4.60
C THR A 859 16.91 15.64 -4.94
N GLY A 860 17.13 15.06 -6.13
CA GLY A 860 18.39 14.44 -6.52
C GLY A 860 18.72 13.15 -5.78
N LYS A 861 17.86 12.70 -4.87
CA LYS A 861 18.09 11.51 -4.06
C LYS A 861 17.70 10.25 -4.85
N PRO A 862 18.48 9.17 -4.81
CA PRO A 862 18.06 7.89 -5.34
C PRO A 862 16.82 7.37 -4.59
N LYS A 863 15.87 6.80 -5.32
CA LYS A 863 14.67 6.18 -4.73
C LYS A 863 14.93 4.72 -4.41
N TYR A 864 15.30 4.46 -3.15
CA TYR A 864 15.55 3.11 -2.63
C TYR A 864 14.27 2.36 -2.23
N LYS A 865 13.13 3.06 -2.08
CA LYS A 865 11.82 2.51 -1.73
C LYS A 865 10.90 2.47 -2.96
N SER A 866 10.14 1.39 -3.13
CA SER A 866 9.08 1.30 -4.14
C SER A 866 7.88 2.20 -3.79
N ALA A 867 7.13 2.60 -4.80
CA ALA A 867 5.75 3.04 -4.60
C ALA A 867 4.90 1.78 -4.37
N ALA A 868 3.88 1.87 -3.51
CA ALA A 868 3.03 0.75 -3.07
C ALA A 868 2.25 0.00 -4.18
N THR A 869 2.50 0.29 -5.45
CA THR A 869 1.91 -0.36 -6.62
C THR A 869 3.00 -0.57 -7.68
N GLY A 870 3.70 -1.70 -7.61
CA GLY A 870 4.67 -2.18 -8.61
C GLY A 870 6.09 -1.59 -8.49
N PHE A 871 7.10 -2.44 -8.73
CA PHE A 871 8.56 -2.17 -8.75
C PHE A 871 9.29 -2.24 -7.39
N ASP A 872 9.49 -3.44 -6.85
CA ASP A 872 9.72 -3.61 -5.41
C ASP A 872 11.03 -3.07 -4.81
N HIS A 873 12.22 -2.98 -5.45
CA HIS A 873 13.43 -2.39 -4.78
C HIS A 873 14.47 -1.77 -5.74
N GLY A 874 14.08 -0.76 -6.51
CA GLY A 874 14.88 -0.26 -7.64
C GLY A 874 14.58 -1.05 -8.92
N TYR A 875 15.15 -0.65 -10.07
CA TYR A 875 14.90 -1.25 -11.39
C TYR A 875 15.51 -2.66 -11.57
N GLY A 876 15.91 -3.32 -10.48
CA GLY A 876 16.45 -4.67 -10.46
C GLY A 876 17.95 -4.75 -10.13
N THR A 877 18.42 -5.96 -9.90
CA THR A 877 19.84 -6.33 -9.90
C THR A 877 20.15 -6.95 -11.24
N LEU A 878 21.24 -6.53 -11.90
CA LEU A 878 21.69 -7.11 -13.16
C LEU A 878 22.96 -7.94 -12.93
N ALA A 879 22.87 -9.24 -13.22
CA ALA A 879 24.01 -10.14 -13.33
C ALA A 879 24.71 -10.00 -14.70
N GLN A 880 25.85 -10.67 -14.85
CA GLN A 880 26.60 -10.67 -16.10
C GLN A 880 25.74 -11.17 -17.27
N GLY A 881 25.63 -10.37 -18.32
CA GLY A 881 24.84 -10.63 -19.51
C GLY A 881 23.36 -10.21 -19.41
N GLU A 882 22.87 -9.81 -18.24
CA GLU A 882 21.48 -9.39 -18.07
C GLU A 882 21.27 -7.95 -18.55
N SER A 883 20.04 -7.67 -19.00
CA SER A 883 19.65 -6.35 -19.48
C SER A 883 18.31 -5.92 -18.90
N TYR A 884 18.17 -4.62 -18.67
CA TYR A 884 16.91 -3.96 -18.36
C TYR A 884 16.48 -3.05 -19.52
N THR A 885 15.22 -3.12 -19.92
CA THR A 885 14.65 -2.27 -20.99
C THR A 885 13.37 -1.60 -20.51
N SER A 886 13.19 -0.33 -20.89
CA SER A 886 11.95 0.41 -20.66
C SER A 886 11.65 1.37 -21.80
N ASP A 887 10.39 1.38 -22.24
CA ASP A 887 9.98 2.17 -23.41
C ASP A 887 9.30 3.50 -23.03
N ILE A 888 9.06 3.74 -21.73
CA ILE A 888 8.24 4.86 -21.23
C ILE A 888 8.89 5.54 -20.01
N TRP A 889 9.95 6.31 -20.25
CA TRP A 889 10.50 7.24 -19.26
C TRP A 889 10.43 8.66 -19.75
N TYR A 890 10.24 9.62 -18.85
CA TYR A 890 10.38 11.04 -19.22
C TYR A 890 11.83 11.31 -19.64
N GLY A 891 12.03 12.09 -20.70
CA GLY A 891 13.36 12.46 -21.16
C GLY A 891 14.16 13.21 -20.09
N ASP A 892 15.49 13.10 -20.19
CA ASP A 892 16.49 13.62 -19.26
C ASP A 892 16.41 13.07 -17.81
N ARG A 893 15.48 12.15 -17.55
CA ARG A 893 15.42 11.39 -16.31
C ARG A 893 16.69 10.54 -16.15
N ARG A 894 17.10 10.36 -14.90
CA ARG A 894 18.34 9.68 -14.54
C ARG A 894 18.13 8.39 -13.77
N PHE A 895 19.02 7.45 -14.01
CA PHE A 895 19.18 6.26 -13.18
C PHE A 895 20.61 6.17 -12.66
N MET A 896 20.74 5.74 -11.42
CA MET A 896 22.00 5.49 -10.74
C MET A 896 22.31 3.99 -10.82
N VAL A 897 23.51 3.66 -11.27
CA VAL A 897 24.09 2.32 -11.16
C VAL A 897 24.84 2.23 -9.85
N THR A 898 24.61 1.19 -9.07
CA THR A 898 25.27 0.98 -7.78
C THR A 898 25.87 -0.40 -7.65
N ASP A 899 26.80 -0.52 -6.71
CA ASP A 899 27.16 -1.83 -6.16
C ASP A 899 26.05 -2.36 -5.23
N THR A 900 26.28 -3.54 -4.64
CA THR A 900 25.36 -4.21 -3.72
C THR A 900 25.20 -3.47 -2.38
N ARG A 901 26.10 -2.54 -2.03
CA ARG A 901 26.06 -1.68 -0.85
C ARG A 901 25.47 -0.29 -1.12
N LEU A 902 24.82 -0.12 -2.28
CA LEU A 902 24.17 1.14 -2.69
C LEU A 902 25.15 2.30 -2.95
N ASN A 903 26.45 2.04 -3.10
CA ASN A 903 27.40 3.07 -3.50
C ASN A 903 27.24 3.36 -4.98
N CYS A 904 27.18 4.63 -5.36
CA CYS A 904 27.07 5.02 -6.75
C CYS A 904 28.36 4.65 -7.51
N LEU A 905 28.19 3.99 -8.66
CA LEU A 905 29.26 3.65 -9.60
C LEU A 905 29.22 4.57 -10.83
N SER A 906 28.03 4.80 -11.37
CA SER A 906 27.80 5.67 -12.52
C SER A 906 26.34 6.10 -12.62
N VAL A 907 26.02 7.02 -13.53
CA VAL A 907 24.67 7.53 -13.76
C VAL A 907 24.37 7.57 -15.25
N GLY A 908 23.25 6.98 -15.67
CA GLY A 908 22.73 7.15 -17.03
C GLY A 908 21.75 8.32 -17.11
N VAL A 909 21.80 9.04 -18.23
CA VAL A 909 20.93 10.20 -18.51
C VAL A 909 20.15 9.94 -19.79
N LEU A 910 18.82 10.02 -19.72
CA LEU A 910 17.94 9.76 -20.87
C LEU A 910 17.73 10.99 -21.74
N ASN A 911 18.79 11.65 -22.17
CA ASN A 911 18.73 12.88 -22.98
C ASN A 911 18.39 12.63 -24.47
N ASN A 912 18.31 11.36 -24.92
CA ASN A 912 17.98 10.96 -26.29
C ASN A 912 16.73 10.08 -26.31
N THR A 913 15.91 10.16 -27.37
CA THR A 913 14.62 9.43 -27.48
C THR A 913 14.75 7.91 -27.39
N SER A 914 15.93 7.39 -27.70
CA SER A 914 16.34 6.01 -27.48
C SER A 914 17.80 5.99 -27.03
N ALA A 915 18.14 5.23 -25.98
CA ALA A 915 19.50 5.05 -25.51
C ALA A 915 19.82 3.58 -25.18
N SER A 916 21.07 3.16 -25.35
CA SER A 916 21.56 1.82 -24.99
C SER A 916 22.84 1.93 -24.18
N PHE A 917 22.78 1.67 -22.88
CA PHE A 917 23.92 1.76 -21.98
C PHE A 917 24.58 0.41 -21.75
N THR A 918 25.90 0.40 -21.55
CA THR A 918 26.67 -0.80 -21.18
C THR A 918 27.40 -0.55 -19.87
N ILE A 919 27.27 -1.47 -18.92
CA ILE A 919 28.07 -1.52 -17.69
C ILE A 919 29.20 -2.52 -17.92
N ASP A 920 30.43 -2.06 -17.90
CA ASP A 920 31.64 -2.86 -18.10
C ASP A 920 32.55 -2.87 -16.86
N ASP A 921 33.68 -3.57 -16.96
CA ASP A 921 34.63 -3.71 -15.85
C ASP A 921 35.22 -2.37 -15.38
N LEU A 922 35.22 -1.32 -16.23
CA LEU A 922 35.70 0.01 -15.84
C LEU A 922 34.69 0.70 -14.93
N ILE A 923 33.38 0.55 -15.19
CA ILE A 923 32.31 1.11 -14.36
C ILE A 923 32.31 0.47 -12.97
N VAL A 924 32.56 -0.83 -12.87
CA VAL A 924 32.51 -1.58 -11.60
C VAL A 924 33.87 -1.71 -10.90
N ALA A 925 34.92 -1.07 -11.41
CA ALA A 925 36.28 -1.17 -10.88
C ALA A 925 36.39 -0.81 -9.38
N ASN A 926 35.57 0.13 -8.92
CA ASN A 926 35.52 0.59 -7.53
C ASN A 926 34.32 0.05 -6.73
N ALA A 927 33.59 -0.94 -7.28
CA ALA A 927 32.45 -1.54 -6.58
C ALA A 927 32.93 -2.26 -5.31
N ALA A 928 32.28 -1.96 -4.19
CA ALA A 928 32.56 -2.62 -2.93
C ALA A 928 32.22 -4.12 -3.00
N GLU A 929 32.93 -4.90 -2.20
CA GLU A 929 32.63 -6.32 -2.06
C GLU A 929 31.22 -6.52 -1.51
N PRO A 930 30.48 -7.55 -1.97
CA PRO A 930 29.17 -7.89 -1.45
C PRO A 930 29.15 -7.96 0.08
N GLU A 931 28.04 -7.52 0.68
CA GLU A 931 27.82 -7.72 2.11
C GLU A 931 27.77 -9.22 2.42
N VAL A 932 28.39 -9.62 3.54
CA VAL A 932 28.26 -10.96 4.09
C VAL A 932 27.10 -10.91 5.09
N ILE A 933 25.93 -11.40 4.67
CA ILE A 933 24.76 -11.47 5.55
C ILE A 933 24.91 -12.69 6.47
N PRO A 934 24.67 -12.54 7.79
CA PRO A 934 24.70 -13.65 8.72
C PRO A 934 23.68 -14.72 8.32
N VAL A 935 23.92 -15.97 8.72
CA VAL A 935 22.96 -17.06 8.52
C VAL A 935 21.64 -16.69 9.20
N ALA A 936 20.52 -17.16 8.65
CA ALA A 936 19.21 -16.91 9.22
C ALA A 936 19.18 -17.17 10.73
N ASN A 937 18.53 -16.27 11.48
CA ASN A 937 18.42 -16.34 12.95
C ASN A 937 19.75 -16.26 13.72
N THR A 938 20.81 -15.73 13.10
CA THR A 938 22.09 -15.45 13.78
C THR A 938 22.37 -13.95 13.84
N ILE A 939 23.12 -13.52 14.86
CA ILE A 939 23.52 -12.13 15.06
C ILE A 939 24.90 -11.92 14.43
N GLY A 940 25.00 -10.99 13.47
CA GLY A 940 26.25 -10.62 12.82
C GLY A 940 27.02 -9.51 13.54
N SER A 941 28.16 -9.11 12.97
CA SER A 941 29.00 -8.05 13.53
C SER A 941 28.39 -6.66 13.35
N CYS A 942 28.92 -5.69 14.10
CA CYS A 942 28.58 -4.28 13.98
C CYS A 942 29.00 -3.63 12.65
N ASP A 943 29.77 -4.32 11.79
CA ASP A 943 30.10 -3.83 10.43
C ASP A 943 28.85 -3.74 9.55
N LEU A 944 27.78 -4.45 9.92
CA LEU A 944 26.45 -4.34 9.32
C LEU A 944 25.71 -3.04 9.74
N MET A 945 26.34 -2.12 10.48
CA MET A 945 25.82 -0.76 10.65
C MET A 945 26.26 0.15 9.49
N GLU A 946 25.79 -0.18 8.30
CA GLU A 946 26.07 0.54 7.05
C GLU A 946 24.83 0.63 6.16
N LYS A 947 24.95 1.35 5.04
CA LYS A 947 23.87 1.45 4.03
C LYS A 947 23.52 0.07 3.49
N HIS A 948 22.24 -0.22 3.36
CA HIS A 948 21.76 -1.54 2.94
C HIS A 948 20.41 -1.47 2.26
N LEU A 949 20.10 -2.53 1.50
CA LEU A 949 18.82 -2.67 0.84
C LEU A 949 17.85 -3.47 1.71
N ILE A 950 16.62 -3.01 1.78
CA ILE A 950 15.51 -3.76 2.38
C ILE A 950 14.86 -4.65 1.30
N GLY A 951 14.32 -5.79 1.71
CA GLY A 951 13.69 -6.80 0.86
C GLY A 951 12.16 -6.65 0.76
N PRO A 952 11.54 -7.36 -0.21
CA PRO A 952 10.15 -7.12 -0.67
C PRO A 952 9.08 -7.81 0.14
N PHE A 953 9.45 -8.40 1.27
CA PHE A 953 8.53 -9.16 2.10
C PHE A 953 8.47 -8.56 3.50
N GLU A 954 7.35 -8.75 4.17
CA GLU A 954 7.25 -8.51 5.60
C GLU A 954 7.80 -9.72 6.36
N ALA A 955 8.57 -9.44 7.41
CA ALA A 955 9.27 -10.38 8.26
C ALA A 955 8.82 -10.15 9.70
N ASP A 956 8.32 -11.21 10.31
CA ASP A 956 8.12 -11.27 11.74
C ASP A 956 9.47 -11.52 12.43
N PHE A 957 9.66 -11.00 13.64
CA PHE A 957 10.90 -11.13 14.38
C PHE A 957 10.68 -11.21 15.90
N SER A 958 11.61 -11.86 16.60
CA SER A 958 11.62 -11.98 18.05
C SER A 958 13.06 -11.88 18.58
N PHE A 959 13.26 -11.07 19.63
CA PHE A 959 14.52 -10.92 20.33
C PHE A 959 14.38 -11.36 21.77
N THR A 960 15.17 -12.33 22.22
CA THR A 960 15.20 -12.77 23.62
C THR A 960 16.57 -12.49 24.23
N ASN A 961 16.62 -11.76 25.35
CA ASN A 961 17.87 -11.53 26.07
C ASN A 961 18.08 -12.62 27.13
N THR A 962 19.00 -13.56 26.89
CA THR A 962 19.38 -14.58 27.88
C THR A 962 20.64 -14.21 28.65
N SER A 963 21.35 -13.16 28.23
CA SER A 963 22.54 -12.65 28.90
C SER A 963 22.23 -11.97 30.25
N ASP A 964 23.25 -11.93 31.12
CA ASP A 964 23.23 -11.24 32.41
C ASP A 964 23.27 -9.71 32.26
N THR A 965 23.46 -9.19 31.04
CA THR A 965 23.61 -7.74 30.75
C THR A 965 22.36 -7.18 30.06
N PRO A 966 21.80 -6.06 30.55
CA PRO A 966 20.70 -5.39 29.85
C PRO A 966 21.15 -4.83 28.49
N VAL A 967 20.38 -5.11 27.45
CA VAL A 967 20.66 -4.69 26.07
C VAL A 967 19.55 -3.82 25.51
N ARG A 968 19.86 -3.01 24.51
CA ARG A 968 18.90 -2.20 23.77
C ARG A 968 18.85 -2.62 22.31
N ILE A 969 17.64 -2.63 21.75
CA ILE A 969 17.44 -2.95 20.34
C ILE A 969 17.09 -1.66 19.58
N TYR A 970 17.78 -1.42 18.47
CA TYR A 970 17.58 -0.26 17.61
C TYR A 970 17.40 -0.69 16.16
N ARG A 971 16.57 0.03 15.43
CA ARG A 971 16.57 -0.10 13.96
C ARG A 971 17.77 0.64 13.37
N VAL A 972 18.47 0.00 12.43
CA VAL A 972 19.49 0.67 11.60
C VAL A 972 18.81 1.31 10.39
N ASP A 973 19.05 2.60 10.17
CA ASP A 973 18.54 3.29 8.99
C ASP A 973 19.23 2.78 7.73
N ASN A 974 18.45 2.37 6.73
CA ASN A 974 18.96 1.67 5.55
C ASN A 974 19.70 2.60 4.57
N GLU A 975 19.46 3.92 4.63
CA GLU A 975 20.08 4.90 3.74
C GLU A 975 21.37 5.50 4.31
N THR A 976 21.53 5.46 5.63
CA THR A 976 22.66 6.07 6.35
C THR A 976 23.54 5.08 7.11
N GLY A 977 23.00 3.92 7.53
CA GLY A 977 23.67 2.97 8.41
C GLY A 977 23.68 3.38 9.89
N VAL A 978 23.06 4.50 10.24
CA VAL A 978 23.04 5.04 11.61
C VAL A 978 21.83 4.49 12.39
N LEU A 979 21.92 4.46 13.72
CA LEU A 979 20.79 4.12 14.58
C LEU A 979 19.63 5.13 14.39
N SER A 980 18.43 4.60 14.18
CA SER A 980 17.22 5.40 13.93
C SER A 980 16.59 5.88 15.23
N GLU A 981 16.63 7.19 15.51
CA GLU A 981 16.00 7.79 16.71
C GLU A 981 14.47 7.71 16.72
N SER A 982 13.85 7.56 15.55
CA SER A 982 12.38 7.54 15.39
C SER A 982 11.75 6.16 15.61
N PHE A 983 12.51 5.15 16.03
CA PHE A 983 12.02 3.78 16.17
C PHE A 983 12.57 3.12 17.44
N GLY A 984 11.65 2.78 18.36
CA GLY A 984 11.70 1.63 19.26
C GLY A 984 12.97 1.41 20.07
N TYR A 985 13.19 2.21 21.09
CA TYR A 985 14.09 1.85 22.19
C TYR A 985 13.36 0.83 23.07
N THR A 986 13.58 -0.47 22.87
CA THR A 986 13.25 -1.44 23.94
C THR A 986 14.53 -1.84 24.65
N THR A 987 14.52 -1.76 25.98
CA THR A 987 15.60 -2.30 26.82
C THR A 987 15.14 -3.66 27.30
N LEU A 988 15.86 -4.71 26.94
CA LEU A 988 15.57 -6.07 27.37
C LEU A 988 16.46 -6.43 28.56
N GLN A 989 15.83 -6.76 29.68
CA GLN A 989 16.47 -7.40 30.82
C GLN A 989 16.67 -8.90 30.55
N GLN A 990 17.46 -9.57 31.39
CA GLN A 990 17.63 -11.01 31.32
C GLN A 990 16.28 -11.75 31.42
N GLY A 991 16.04 -12.67 30.49
CA GLY A 991 14.82 -13.46 30.36
C GLY A 991 13.66 -12.75 29.65
N GLU A 992 13.82 -11.49 29.23
CA GLU A 992 12.77 -10.76 28.51
C GLU A 992 12.83 -11.01 26.99
N THR A 993 11.65 -11.04 26.37
CA THR A 993 11.46 -11.22 24.93
C THR A 993 10.68 -10.05 24.35
N TYR A 994 11.12 -9.54 23.20
CA TYR A 994 10.37 -8.61 22.36
C TYR A 994 9.97 -9.30 21.05
N ASP A 995 8.67 -9.37 20.77
CA ASP A 995 8.08 -10.09 19.62
C ASP A 995 7.24 -9.15 18.74
N SER A 996 7.38 -9.27 17.42
CA SER A 996 6.60 -8.53 16.44
C SER A 996 5.17 -9.03 16.24
N ALA A 997 4.80 -10.20 16.76
CA ALA A 997 3.50 -10.86 16.52
C ALA A 997 2.29 -10.01 16.94
N ASN A 998 2.44 -9.17 17.96
CA ASN A 998 1.41 -8.23 18.42
C ASN A 998 1.73 -6.77 18.06
N THR A 999 2.78 -6.55 17.27
CA THR A 999 3.20 -5.22 16.80
C THR A 999 3.30 -5.24 15.27
N TRP A 1000 4.17 -4.40 14.69
CA TRP A 1000 4.25 -4.15 13.26
C TRP A 1000 5.43 -4.88 12.65
N LYS A 1001 5.20 -5.55 11.52
CA LYS A 1001 6.20 -6.32 10.79
C LYS A 1001 7.26 -5.40 10.18
N TRP A 1002 8.46 -5.95 9.97
CA TRP A 1002 9.53 -5.24 9.26
C TRP A 1002 9.66 -5.74 7.84
N PHE A 1003 10.17 -4.91 6.93
CA PHE A 1003 10.59 -5.42 5.64
C PHE A 1003 11.80 -6.34 5.79
N GLY A 1004 11.91 -7.36 4.93
CA GLY A 1004 13.04 -8.28 4.88
C GLY A 1004 14.36 -7.53 4.73
N LYS A 1005 15.47 -8.18 5.08
CA LYS A 1005 16.84 -7.63 5.13
C LYS A 1005 17.02 -6.34 5.95
N ARG A 1006 15.98 -5.88 6.65
CA ARG A 1006 16.10 -4.78 7.60
C ARG A 1006 16.95 -5.24 8.78
N ARG A 1007 17.73 -4.30 9.33
CA ARG A 1007 18.74 -4.58 10.35
C ARG A 1007 18.31 -4.03 11.72
N ALA A 1008 18.50 -4.85 12.76
CA ALA A 1008 18.36 -4.44 14.16
C ALA A 1008 19.73 -4.47 14.84
N ALA A 1009 20.21 -3.32 15.31
CA ALA A 1009 21.41 -3.22 16.12
C ALA A 1009 21.07 -3.51 17.58
N ILE A 1010 21.79 -4.47 18.16
CA ILE A 1010 21.81 -4.75 19.60
C ILE A 1010 22.93 -3.92 20.19
N THR A 1011 22.63 -3.09 21.19
CA THR A 1011 23.62 -2.22 21.84
C THR A 1011 23.61 -2.42 23.35
N ASP A 1012 24.66 -1.97 24.01
CA ASP A 1012 24.65 -1.78 25.46
C ASP A 1012 23.78 -0.58 25.88
N THR A 1013 23.74 -0.29 27.18
CA THR A 1013 22.99 0.86 27.72
C THR A 1013 23.59 2.23 27.38
N SER A 1014 24.84 2.28 26.89
CA SER A 1014 25.52 3.49 26.43
C SER A 1014 25.30 3.78 24.93
N GLY A 1015 24.71 2.83 24.20
CA GLY A 1015 24.47 2.90 22.76
C GLY A 1015 25.62 2.34 21.92
N GLN A 1016 26.60 1.67 22.54
CA GLN A 1016 27.68 0.97 21.84
C GLN A 1016 27.13 -0.34 21.23
N CYS A 1017 27.32 -0.53 19.93
CA CYS A 1017 26.89 -1.74 19.24
C CYS A 1017 27.62 -2.99 19.75
N LEU A 1018 26.85 -4.05 19.96
CA LEU A 1018 27.27 -5.40 20.35
C LEU A 1018 27.10 -6.39 19.20
N GLY A 1019 26.07 -6.21 18.37
CA GLY A 1019 25.84 -7.01 17.16
C GLY A 1019 24.66 -6.52 16.34
N VAL A 1020 24.45 -7.12 15.16
CA VAL A 1020 23.36 -6.74 14.25
C VAL A 1020 22.63 -7.97 13.73
N ALA A 1021 21.32 -8.03 13.98
CA ALA A 1021 20.42 -9.02 13.41
C ALA A 1021 19.89 -8.55 12.04
N VAL A 1022 19.72 -9.49 11.09
CA VAL A 1022 19.22 -9.20 9.74
C VAL A 1022 18.06 -10.12 9.40
N MET A 1023 16.93 -9.54 9.00
CA MET A 1023 15.65 -10.26 8.81
C MET A 1023 15.66 -11.00 7.47
N THR A 1024 16.22 -12.21 7.43
CA THR A 1024 16.46 -12.94 6.18
C THR A 1024 15.31 -13.83 5.74
N GLU A 1025 14.45 -14.26 6.67
CA GLU A 1025 13.41 -15.26 6.42
C GLU A 1025 12.02 -14.65 6.17
N LYS A 1026 11.31 -15.22 5.19
CA LYS A 1026 9.94 -14.86 4.82
C LYS A 1026 8.95 -15.88 5.40
N ASP A 1027 7.76 -15.42 5.80
CA ASP A 1027 6.65 -16.26 6.29
C ASP A 1027 6.96 -17.08 7.58
N THR A 1028 8.11 -16.85 8.21
CA THR A 1028 8.51 -17.43 9.50
C THR A 1028 9.04 -16.33 10.43
N ILE A 1029 8.99 -16.57 11.75
CA ILE A 1029 9.45 -15.60 12.75
C ILE A 1029 10.98 -15.66 12.83
N ASN A 1030 11.64 -14.57 12.50
CA ASN A 1030 13.08 -14.39 12.61
C ASN A 1030 13.44 -14.27 14.09
N THR A 1031 13.99 -15.32 14.69
CA THR A 1031 14.21 -15.39 16.14
C THR A 1031 15.69 -15.20 16.46
N TYR A 1032 16.02 -14.28 17.35
CA TYR A 1032 17.40 -13.99 17.75
C TYR A 1032 17.54 -14.09 19.27
N GLU A 1033 18.53 -14.85 19.70
CA GLU A 1033 18.91 -14.97 21.10
C GLU A 1033 20.17 -14.14 21.39
N ILE A 1034 20.09 -13.32 22.44
CA ILE A 1034 21.17 -12.43 22.87
C ILE A 1034 21.82 -13.02 24.12
N THR A 1035 23.00 -13.61 23.96
CA THR A 1035 23.72 -14.37 24.98
C THR A 1035 24.84 -13.56 25.63
N ASP A 1036 25.43 -14.10 26.71
CA ASP A 1036 26.59 -13.49 27.38
C ASP A 1036 27.83 -13.39 26.48
N GLU A 1037 27.94 -14.25 25.47
CA GLU A 1037 29.02 -14.17 24.48
C GLU A 1037 28.95 -12.86 23.67
N LEU A 1038 27.74 -12.41 23.31
CA LEU A 1038 27.53 -11.16 22.60
C LEU A 1038 27.74 -9.93 23.50
N THR A 1039 27.43 -10.05 24.79
CA THR A 1039 27.52 -8.92 25.75
C THR A 1039 28.84 -8.86 26.53
N GLY A 1040 29.75 -9.80 26.31
CA GLY A 1040 31.06 -9.87 26.98
C GLY A 1040 30.99 -10.38 28.42
N GLY A 1041 29.98 -11.18 28.76
CA GLY A 1041 29.77 -11.78 30.08
C GLY A 1041 30.86 -12.81 30.44
N THR A 1042 31.25 -12.84 31.72
CA THR A 1042 32.47 -13.51 32.21
C THR A 1042 32.37 -15.03 32.44
N LYS A 1043 31.50 -15.76 31.73
CA LYS A 1043 31.49 -17.23 31.79
C LYS A 1043 31.18 -17.84 30.42
N PRO A 1044 32.19 -18.33 29.69
CA PRO A 1044 31.94 -19.16 28.52
C PRO A 1044 31.33 -20.51 28.95
N VAL A 1045 30.36 -20.99 28.17
CA VAL A 1045 29.71 -22.29 28.36
C VAL A 1045 30.67 -23.38 27.84
N ASP A 1046 30.78 -24.46 28.61
CA ASP A 1046 31.53 -25.69 28.33
C ASP A 1046 30.54 -26.81 28.70
N THR A 1047 29.80 -27.26 27.69
CA THR A 1047 28.56 -28.03 27.82
C THR A 1047 28.83 -29.48 28.21
N ASP A 1048 29.95 -30.06 27.79
CA ASP A 1048 30.32 -31.44 28.15
C ASP A 1048 31.44 -31.54 29.20
N GLY A 1049 32.10 -30.42 29.53
CA GLY A 1049 33.01 -30.29 30.66
C GLY A 1049 34.42 -30.81 30.40
N ASP A 1050 34.86 -30.85 29.15
CA ASP A 1050 36.21 -31.31 28.77
C ASP A 1050 37.30 -30.24 28.94
N GLY A 1051 36.89 -28.99 29.17
CA GLY A 1051 37.75 -27.84 29.40
C GLY A 1051 38.01 -26.97 28.16
N VAL A 1052 37.42 -27.30 27.02
CA VAL A 1052 37.27 -26.43 25.85
C VAL A 1052 35.86 -25.81 25.91
N ILE A 1053 35.74 -24.55 25.52
CA ILE A 1053 34.45 -23.84 25.60
C ILE A 1053 33.65 -24.12 24.33
N ASP A 1054 32.32 -24.19 24.39
CA ASP A 1054 31.45 -24.57 23.25
C ASP A 1054 31.76 -23.78 21.97
N SER A 1055 32.09 -22.49 22.10
CA SER A 1055 32.47 -21.61 20.98
C SER A 1055 33.81 -21.93 20.32
N GLN A 1056 34.65 -22.76 20.95
CA GLN A 1056 35.97 -23.21 20.51
C GLN A 1056 36.05 -24.73 20.38
N ASP A 1057 34.91 -25.40 20.53
CA ASP A 1057 34.77 -26.84 20.55
C ASP A 1057 34.00 -27.28 19.30
N ALA A 1058 34.63 -28.12 18.47
CA ALA A 1058 33.97 -28.67 17.28
C ALA A 1058 32.85 -29.66 17.63
N PHE A 1059 32.88 -30.27 18.83
CA PHE A 1059 31.89 -31.20 19.33
C PHE A 1059 31.44 -30.85 20.76
N PRO A 1060 30.69 -29.75 20.97
CA PRO A 1060 30.35 -29.22 22.31
C PRO A 1060 29.51 -30.12 23.24
N ASN A 1061 29.24 -31.37 22.86
CA ASN A 1061 28.50 -32.34 23.66
C ASN A 1061 29.24 -33.68 23.84
N ASP A 1062 30.43 -33.87 23.24
CA ASP A 1062 31.25 -35.06 23.43
C ASP A 1062 32.55 -34.70 24.16
N PRO A 1063 32.66 -35.03 25.47
CA PRO A 1063 33.79 -34.59 26.27
C PRO A 1063 35.13 -35.27 25.94
N ASN A 1064 35.20 -36.03 24.85
CA ASN A 1064 36.41 -36.67 24.34
C ASN A 1064 36.86 -36.09 22.99
N GLU A 1065 36.13 -35.16 22.40
CA GLU A 1065 36.42 -34.57 21.09
C GLU A 1065 36.22 -33.07 21.13
N TRP A 1066 37.25 -32.29 20.80
CA TRP A 1066 37.17 -30.83 20.83
C TRP A 1066 37.63 -30.15 19.53
N LEU A 1067 38.21 -30.93 18.62
CA LEU A 1067 38.83 -30.44 17.39
C LEU A 1067 38.52 -31.40 16.23
N ASP A 1068 38.21 -30.83 15.06
CA ASP A 1068 38.05 -31.50 13.78
C ASP A 1068 38.92 -30.72 12.78
N THR A 1069 40.14 -31.20 12.57
CA THR A 1069 41.18 -30.42 11.88
C THR A 1069 40.95 -30.33 10.37
N ASP A 1070 40.28 -31.31 9.76
CA ASP A 1070 40.02 -31.33 8.31
C ASP A 1070 38.55 -31.10 7.92
N GLY A 1071 37.63 -31.11 8.88
CA GLY A 1071 36.25 -30.67 8.76
C GLY A 1071 35.29 -31.75 8.23
N ASP A 1072 35.58 -33.03 8.46
CA ASP A 1072 34.77 -34.14 7.96
C ASP A 1072 33.63 -34.59 8.90
N GLY A 1073 33.61 -34.06 10.12
CA GLY A 1073 32.61 -34.34 11.14
C GLY A 1073 32.96 -35.47 12.10
N TYR A 1074 34.17 -36.01 12.06
CA TYR A 1074 34.76 -36.89 13.08
C TYR A 1074 35.82 -36.12 13.88
N GLY A 1075 35.93 -36.39 15.18
CA GLY A 1075 36.87 -35.66 16.03
C GLY A 1075 38.27 -36.23 15.95
N ASP A 1076 39.28 -35.36 15.98
CA ASP A 1076 40.70 -35.70 15.83
C ASP A 1076 41.17 -36.83 16.77
N ASN A 1077 40.53 -37.04 17.92
CA ASN A 1077 40.95 -38.09 18.86
C ASN A 1077 40.43 -39.49 18.50
N SER A 1078 39.33 -39.59 17.74
CA SER A 1078 38.76 -40.85 17.25
C SER A 1078 39.02 -41.10 15.78
N ASP A 1079 39.43 -40.07 15.05
CA ASP A 1079 39.82 -40.12 13.66
C ASP A 1079 41.23 -40.71 13.47
N ALA A 1080 41.32 -41.76 12.62
CA ALA A 1080 42.59 -42.37 12.24
C ALA A 1080 43.44 -41.49 11.29
N PHE A 1081 42.81 -40.58 10.54
CA PHE A 1081 43.43 -39.63 9.62
C PHE A 1081 42.93 -38.18 9.81
N PRO A 1082 43.26 -37.51 10.94
CA PRO A 1082 42.75 -36.17 11.31
C PRO A 1082 43.11 -34.99 10.39
N MET A 1083 43.68 -35.24 9.22
CA MET A 1083 44.13 -34.22 8.25
C MET A 1083 43.64 -34.53 6.83
N ASP A 1084 42.89 -35.62 6.64
CA ASP A 1084 42.31 -36.03 5.37
C ASP A 1084 40.79 -36.24 5.53
N ALA A 1085 40.03 -35.20 5.19
CA ALA A 1085 38.57 -35.16 5.34
C ALA A 1085 37.78 -36.21 4.51
N THR A 1086 38.47 -37.14 3.87
CA THR A 1086 37.88 -38.26 3.13
C THR A 1086 38.06 -39.62 3.82
N GLU A 1087 38.79 -39.70 4.93
CA GLU A 1087 39.11 -40.93 5.65
C GLU A 1087 39.06 -40.71 7.15
N TRP A 1088 38.31 -41.56 7.89
CA TRP A 1088 38.23 -41.45 9.36
C TRP A 1088 38.50 -42.77 10.11
N LEU A 1089 38.65 -43.87 9.37
CA LEU A 1089 38.79 -45.22 9.93
C LEU A 1089 39.82 -46.04 9.14
N ASP A 1090 40.66 -46.79 9.88
CA ASP A 1090 41.63 -47.77 9.36
C ASP A 1090 41.38 -49.11 10.07
N THR A 1091 40.61 -49.99 9.43
CA THR A 1091 40.09 -51.21 10.06
C THR A 1091 41.18 -52.26 10.29
N ASP A 1092 42.19 -52.36 9.43
CA ASP A 1092 43.25 -53.37 9.53
C ASP A 1092 44.60 -52.84 10.02
N GLY A 1093 44.72 -51.52 10.17
CA GLY A 1093 45.86 -50.84 10.76
C GLY A 1093 47.07 -50.75 9.85
N ASP A 1094 46.87 -50.81 8.53
CA ASP A 1094 47.95 -50.76 7.54
C ASP A 1094 48.35 -49.32 7.14
N GLY A 1095 47.59 -48.33 7.60
CA GLY A 1095 47.84 -46.90 7.39
C GLY A 1095 47.21 -46.32 6.13
N MET A 1096 46.36 -47.05 5.41
CA MET A 1096 45.46 -46.52 4.38
C MET A 1096 44.02 -46.48 4.92
N GLY A 1097 43.31 -45.38 4.69
CA GLY A 1097 41.91 -45.28 5.14
C GLY A 1097 40.98 -46.20 4.37
N ASP A 1098 39.99 -46.74 5.09
CA ASP A 1098 39.05 -47.74 4.57
C ASP A 1098 38.31 -47.29 3.29
N ASN A 1099 38.08 -45.99 3.08
CA ASN A 1099 37.37 -45.51 1.89
C ASN A 1099 38.26 -45.56 0.62
N SER A 1100 39.59 -45.50 0.81
CA SER A 1100 40.59 -45.53 -0.25
C SER A 1100 41.25 -46.89 -0.42
N ASP A 1101 41.15 -47.77 0.57
CA ASP A 1101 41.69 -49.12 0.51
C ASP A 1101 40.74 -50.08 -0.26
N PRO A 1102 41.17 -50.68 -1.38
CA PRO A 1102 40.40 -51.72 -2.05
C PRO A 1102 40.23 -53.02 -1.23
N TYR A 1103 41.02 -53.21 -0.17
CA TYR A 1103 40.98 -54.40 0.70
C TYR A 1103 41.04 -54.06 2.21
N PRO A 1104 40.03 -53.37 2.78
CA PRO A 1104 40.05 -52.76 4.14
C PRO A 1104 40.19 -53.71 5.36
N GLU A 1105 40.44 -55.00 5.13
CA GLU A 1105 40.64 -56.00 6.19
C GLU A 1105 41.93 -56.84 5.98
N ASP A 1106 42.75 -56.56 4.94
CA ASP A 1106 43.98 -57.29 4.62
C ASP A 1106 45.23 -56.38 4.56
N PRO A 1107 46.04 -56.32 5.63
CA PRO A 1107 47.08 -55.31 5.82
C PRO A 1107 48.36 -55.52 4.99
N ASN A 1108 48.30 -56.28 3.89
CA ASN A 1108 49.47 -56.70 3.10
C ASN A 1108 49.37 -56.40 1.59
N ASN A 1109 48.42 -55.60 1.10
CA ASN A 1109 48.21 -55.44 -0.35
C ASN A 1109 47.94 -53.98 -0.81
N THR A 1110 48.97 -53.12 -0.78
CA THR A 1110 48.82 -51.65 -0.84
C THR A 1110 49.50 -50.88 -1.99
N ALA A 1111 49.89 -51.49 -3.14
CA ALA A 1111 50.59 -50.73 -4.20
C ALA A 1111 49.76 -50.58 -5.51
N PRO A 1112 49.12 -49.42 -5.77
CA PRO A 1112 48.43 -49.18 -7.03
C PRO A 1112 49.44 -48.95 -8.16
N HIS A 1113 49.30 -49.70 -9.25
CA HIS A 1113 50.00 -49.39 -10.51
C HIS A 1113 49.41 -48.11 -11.11
N CYS A 1114 50.24 -47.23 -11.68
CA CYS A 1114 49.74 -46.06 -12.44
C CYS A 1114 49.04 -46.42 -13.77
N GLY A 1115 48.96 -47.71 -14.11
CA GLY A 1115 48.33 -48.23 -15.32
C GLY A 1115 49.33 -48.58 -16.43
N ALA A 1116 48.93 -48.40 -17.68
CA ALA A 1116 49.76 -48.72 -18.85
C ALA A 1116 50.85 -47.65 -19.08
N THR A 1117 52.02 -48.07 -19.58
CA THR A 1117 53.13 -47.15 -19.90
C THR A 1117 52.69 -46.02 -20.81
N THR A 1118 52.79 -44.78 -20.34
CA THR A 1118 52.45 -43.59 -21.12
C THR A 1118 53.61 -43.15 -22.00
N ILE A 1119 54.86 -43.25 -21.52
CA ILE A 1119 56.08 -42.99 -22.30
C ILE A 1119 57.24 -43.90 -21.88
N SER A 1120 58.17 -44.18 -22.79
CA SER A 1120 59.45 -44.85 -22.49
C SER A 1120 60.68 -44.04 -22.95
N TYR A 1121 60.44 -42.95 -23.68
CA TYR A 1121 61.43 -41.99 -24.11
C TYR A 1121 60.73 -40.67 -24.46
N GLY A 1122 61.28 -39.52 -24.04
CA GLY A 1122 60.69 -38.22 -24.39
C GLY A 1122 60.94 -37.11 -23.38
N GLN A 1123 60.26 -35.99 -23.58
CA GLN A 1123 60.35 -34.85 -22.67
C GLN A 1123 59.43 -35.05 -21.45
N LEU A 1124 59.95 -34.79 -20.25
CA LEU A 1124 59.14 -34.65 -19.03
C LEU A 1124 58.80 -33.18 -18.79
N ASN A 1125 57.60 -32.89 -18.31
CA ASN A 1125 57.13 -31.54 -18.01
C ASN A 1125 56.89 -31.41 -16.50
N SER A 1126 57.28 -30.27 -15.92
CA SER A 1126 57.16 -30.04 -14.47
C SER A 1126 55.71 -30.17 -14.01
N GLY A 1127 55.49 -30.92 -12.92
CA GLY A 1127 54.17 -31.12 -12.32
C GLY A 1127 53.27 -32.16 -13.00
N VAL A 1128 53.76 -32.85 -14.05
CA VAL A 1128 53.00 -33.90 -14.74
C VAL A 1128 53.64 -35.28 -14.51
N THR A 1129 52.88 -36.18 -13.91
CA THR A 1129 53.30 -37.57 -13.67
C THR A 1129 53.09 -38.44 -14.93
N GLN A 1130 54.03 -39.32 -15.22
CA GLN A 1130 54.01 -40.26 -16.34
C GLN A 1130 54.17 -41.70 -15.85
N CYS A 1131 53.58 -42.66 -16.54
CA CYS A 1131 53.66 -44.08 -16.19
C CYS A 1131 54.71 -44.78 -17.07
N ILE A 1132 55.66 -45.50 -16.46
CA ILE A 1132 56.81 -46.12 -17.13
C ILE A 1132 56.93 -47.60 -16.80
N SER A 1133 57.35 -48.39 -17.78
CA SER A 1133 57.65 -49.83 -17.62
C SER A 1133 58.77 -50.24 -18.59
N GLY A 1134 59.57 -51.24 -18.20
CA GLY A 1134 60.64 -51.80 -19.03
C GLY A 1134 61.93 -52.00 -18.24
N GLY A 1135 63.05 -52.17 -18.95
CA GLY A 1135 64.38 -52.28 -18.32
C GLY A 1135 65.16 -50.97 -18.32
N ARG A 1136 64.85 -50.05 -19.24
CA ARG A 1136 65.48 -48.73 -19.34
C ARG A 1136 64.63 -47.74 -20.14
N SER A 1137 64.46 -46.54 -19.61
CA SER A 1137 63.75 -45.42 -20.22
C SER A 1137 64.58 -44.14 -20.06
N SER A 1138 64.68 -43.31 -21.09
CA SER A 1138 65.52 -42.10 -21.06
C SER A 1138 64.71 -40.84 -21.39
N PHE A 1139 64.85 -39.81 -20.58
CA PHE A 1139 64.04 -38.60 -20.63
C PHE A 1139 64.89 -37.34 -20.64
N TYR A 1140 64.28 -36.23 -21.07
CA TYR A 1140 64.91 -34.92 -21.03
C TYR A 1140 63.93 -33.85 -20.59
N VAL A 1141 64.43 -32.77 -20.01
CA VAL A 1141 63.58 -31.68 -19.50
C VAL A 1141 64.26 -30.34 -19.76
N TRP A 1142 63.47 -29.34 -20.17
CA TRP A 1142 63.97 -27.98 -20.39
C TRP A 1142 63.83 -27.17 -19.11
N VAL A 1143 64.94 -26.59 -18.65
CA VAL A 1143 64.97 -25.67 -17.52
C VAL A 1143 65.09 -24.25 -18.04
N ASP A 1144 64.18 -23.36 -17.64
CA ASP A 1144 64.04 -22.01 -18.20
C ASP A 1144 64.95 -20.93 -17.58
N SER A 1145 65.53 -21.19 -16.40
CA SER A 1145 66.39 -20.26 -15.66
C SER A 1145 67.61 -20.95 -15.05
N ASP A 1146 68.68 -20.18 -14.81
CA ASP A 1146 69.86 -20.70 -14.12
C ASP A 1146 69.57 -20.94 -12.63
N ASN A 1147 70.30 -21.88 -12.00
CA ASN A 1147 70.17 -22.23 -10.58
C ASN A 1147 68.77 -22.73 -10.13
N THR A 1148 67.94 -23.23 -11.05
CA THR A 1148 66.64 -23.83 -10.73
C THR A 1148 66.82 -25.16 -10.01
N GLN A 1149 66.02 -25.39 -8.97
CA GLN A 1149 66.04 -26.67 -8.26
C GLN A 1149 65.15 -27.68 -8.98
N LEU A 1150 65.75 -28.76 -9.49
CA LEU A 1150 65.04 -29.84 -10.18
C LEU A 1150 65.00 -31.08 -9.28
N THR A 1151 63.79 -31.51 -8.94
CA THR A 1151 63.52 -32.79 -8.26
C THR A 1151 62.98 -33.78 -9.27
N VAL A 1152 63.51 -35.00 -9.26
CA VAL A 1152 63.03 -36.13 -10.05
C VAL A 1152 62.67 -37.24 -9.07
N SER A 1153 61.47 -37.82 -9.22
CA SER A 1153 61.02 -38.90 -8.35
C SER A 1153 60.25 -39.97 -9.11
N THR A 1154 60.37 -41.23 -8.65
CA THR A 1154 59.53 -42.34 -9.06
C THR A 1154 58.75 -42.91 -7.89
N SER A 1155 57.59 -43.52 -8.15
CA SER A 1155 56.83 -44.24 -7.13
C SER A 1155 55.81 -45.24 -7.68
N GLY A 1156 55.45 -46.23 -6.85
CA GLY A 1156 54.45 -47.25 -7.18
C GLY A 1156 54.92 -48.27 -8.24
N GLY A 1157 54.05 -49.24 -8.55
CA GLY A 1157 54.33 -50.32 -9.51
C GLY A 1157 55.27 -51.41 -8.97
N ASP A 1158 55.56 -52.39 -9.83
CA ASP A 1158 56.36 -53.58 -9.53
C ASP A 1158 57.79 -53.49 -10.07
N GLY A 1159 58.75 -54.08 -9.37
CA GLY A 1159 60.16 -54.14 -9.78
C GLY A 1159 61.06 -53.25 -8.92
N ASP A 1160 62.22 -52.88 -9.47
CA ASP A 1160 63.25 -52.07 -8.81
C ASP A 1160 63.85 -51.14 -9.87
N VAL A 1161 63.55 -49.84 -9.84
CA VAL A 1161 64.00 -48.86 -10.86
C VAL A 1161 64.91 -47.83 -10.24
N ASP A 1162 66.09 -47.63 -10.83
CA ASP A 1162 67.04 -46.61 -10.42
C ASP A 1162 66.95 -45.39 -11.35
N ILE A 1163 67.01 -44.17 -10.81
CA ILE A 1163 67.01 -42.94 -11.60
C ILE A 1163 68.34 -42.21 -11.56
N HIS A 1164 68.77 -41.72 -12.72
CA HIS A 1164 70.07 -41.11 -12.94
C HIS A 1164 69.92 -39.78 -13.69
N PHE A 1165 70.79 -38.83 -13.41
CA PHE A 1165 70.76 -37.49 -14.00
C PHE A 1165 72.13 -37.04 -14.50
N ASN A 1166 72.14 -36.34 -15.62
CA ASN A 1166 73.31 -35.63 -16.12
C ASN A 1166 72.89 -34.35 -16.86
N ALA A 1167 73.55 -33.24 -16.55
CA ALA A 1167 73.17 -31.92 -17.05
C ALA A 1167 73.53 -31.70 -18.53
N ASP A 1168 74.50 -32.42 -19.07
CA ASP A 1168 75.12 -32.11 -20.36
C ASP A 1168 74.99 -33.22 -21.42
N THR A 1169 74.76 -34.47 -20.99
CA THR A 1169 74.61 -35.63 -21.88
C THR A 1169 73.63 -36.64 -21.29
N TRP A 1170 73.17 -37.62 -22.09
CA TRP A 1170 72.33 -38.72 -21.59
C TRP A 1170 72.93 -39.42 -20.38
N ALA A 1171 72.12 -39.52 -19.33
CA ALA A 1171 72.51 -40.14 -18.07
C ALA A 1171 72.57 -41.67 -18.18
N THR A 1172 73.49 -42.24 -17.41
CA THR A 1172 73.69 -43.67 -17.17
C THR A 1172 74.24 -43.81 -15.76
N ALA A 1173 74.11 -44.99 -15.15
CA ALA A 1173 74.77 -45.32 -13.88
C ALA A 1173 76.30 -45.06 -13.86
N ALA A 1174 76.96 -45.01 -15.02
CA ALA A 1174 78.41 -44.79 -15.10
C ALA A 1174 78.82 -43.31 -15.19
N ASN A 1175 77.92 -42.41 -15.57
CA ASN A 1175 78.23 -40.99 -15.82
C ASN A 1175 77.23 -40.03 -15.13
N ALA A 1176 76.39 -40.52 -14.23
CA ALA A 1176 75.43 -39.70 -13.51
C ALA A 1176 76.15 -38.65 -12.65
N GLN A 1177 75.62 -37.44 -12.67
CA GLN A 1177 76.02 -36.35 -11.78
C GLN A 1177 75.19 -36.35 -10.50
N ALA A 1178 73.96 -36.87 -10.57
CA ALA A 1178 73.09 -37.17 -9.44
C ALA A 1178 72.29 -38.44 -9.77
N GLU A 1179 72.02 -39.29 -8.77
CA GLU A 1179 71.26 -40.53 -8.93
C GLU A 1179 70.57 -40.91 -7.62
N SER A 1180 69.57 -41.78 -7.74
CA SER A 1180 68.94 -42.48 -6.63
C SER A 1180 68.74 -43.94 -7.07
N SER A 1181 69.23 -44.86 -6.25
CA SER A 1181 69.26 -46.31 -6.54
C SER A 1181 68.96 -47.14 -5.29
N THR A 1182 67.91 -46.77 -4.56
CA THR A 1182 67.44 -47.56 -3.42
C THR A 1182 66.69 -48.81 -3.88
N ALA A 1183 66.49 -49.79 -3.00
CA ALA A 1183 65.78 -51.01 -3.39
C ALA A 1183 64.28 -50.73 -3.46
N GLY A 1184 63.69 -50.85 -4.65
CA GLY A 1184 62.27 -50.64 -4.95
C GLY A 1184 62.04 -49.60 -6.05
N ASN A 1185 60.81 -49.10 -6.17
CA ASN A 1185 60.47 -48.13 -7.21
C ASN A 1185 60.35 -46.68 -6.70
N ASN A 1186 60.52 -46.46 -5.39
CA ASN A 1186 60.36 -45.16 -4.75
C ASN A 1186 61.71 -44.41 -4.70
N GLU A 1187 62.17 -43.92 -5.85
CA GLU A 1187 63.40 -43.16 -5.95
C GLU A 1187 63.15 -41.66 -5.96
N SER A 1188 64.07 -40.87 -5.41
CA SER A 1188 64.01 -39.42 -5.54
C SER A 1188 65.36 -38.76 -5.31
N PHE A 1189 65.70 -37.78 -6.13
CA PHE A 1189 66.81 -36.88 -5.86
C PHE A 1189 66.46 -35.45 -6.29
N THR A 1190 67.20 -34.49 -5.73
CA THR A 1190 67.07 -33.07 -6.08
C THR A 1190 68.44 -32.48 -6.42
N VAL A 1191 68.52 -31.72 -7.49
CA VAL A 1191 69.76 -31.10 -7.98
C VAL A 1191 69.50 -29.68 -8.46
N ASN A 1192 70.43 -28.76 -8.18
CA ASN A 1192 70.38 -27.40 -8.72
C ASN A 1192 71.01 -27.38 -10.11
N VAL A 1193 70.23 -26.96 -11.10
CA VAL A 1193 70.58 -27.03 -12.51
C VAL A 1193 70.43 -25.68 -13.16
N ASN A 1194 71.31 -25.40 -14.12
CA ASN A 1194 71.24 -24.15 -14.87
C ASN A 1194 70.22 -24.25 -16.01
N LYS A 1195 69.99 -23.16 -16.75
CA LYS A 1195 69.11 -23.10 -17.90
C LYS A 1195 69.59 -24.03 -19.02
N GLY A 1196 68.66 -24.74 -19.65
CA GLY A 1196 68.92 -25.62 -20.78
C GLY A 1196 68.33 -27.02 -20.62
N TRP A 1197 68.60 -27.89 -21.60
CA TRP A 1197 68.14 -29.28 -21.57
C TRP A 1197 68.94 -30.10 -20.56
N ARG A 1198 68.24 -30.88 -19.73
CA ARG A 1198 68.82 -31.82 -18.78
C ARG A 1198 68.30 -33.23 -19.04
N TYR A 1199 69.14 -34.23 -18.81
CA TYR A 1199 68.88 -35.59 -19.22
C TYR A 1199 68.79 -36.53 -18.02
N ILE A 1200 67.76 -37.37 -18.02
CA ILE A 1200 67.39 -38.28 -16.94
C ILE A 1200 67.26 -39.68 -17.52
N ASP A 1201 67.66 -40.71 -16.77
CA ASP A 1201 67.53 -42.11 -17.16
C ASP A 1201 66.94 -42.93 -16.01
N ALA A 1202 65.89 -43.70 -16.29
CA ALA A 1202 65.25 -44.61 -15.35
C ALA A 1202 65.51 -46.04 -15.81
N SER A 1203 66.36 -46.78 -15.10
CA SER A 1203 66.90 -48.05 -15.57
C SER A 1203 67.08 -49.06 -14.44
N THR A 1204 67.16 -50.33 -14.81
CA THR A 1204 67.42 -51.41 -13.87
C THR A 1204 68.16 -52.56 -14.56
N SER A 1205 68.71 -53.47 -13.76
CA SER A 1205 69.32 -54.71 -14.25
C SER A 1205 68.29 -55.80 -14.58
N THR A 1206 67.05 -55.68 -14.09
CA THR A 1206 65.94 -56.59 -14.39
C THR A 1206 64.84 -55.85 -15.19
N ASN A 1207 63.56 -55.88 -14.83
CA ASN A 1207 62.51 -55.05 -15.47
C ASN A 1207 61.57 -54.52 -14.40
N TYR A 1208 61.01 -53.32 -14.59
CA TYR A 1208 59.96 -52.73 -13.76
C TYR A 1208 58.66 -52.53 -14.57
N SER A 1209 57.51 -52.43 -13.90
CA SER A 1209 56.22 -52.15 -14.57
C SER A 1209 55.24 -51.32 -13.75
N GLY A 1210 54.57 -50.39 -14.42
CA GLY A 1210 53.53 -49.53 -13.83
C GLY A 1210 54.06 -48.53 -12.82
N VAL A 1211 55.31 -48.07 -12.98
CA VAL A 1211 55.97 -47.11 -12.08
C VAL A 1211 55.65 -45.69 -12.54
N SER A 1212 55.27 -44.81 -11.61
CA SER A 1212 55.09 -43.39 -11.87
C SER A 1212 56.44 -42.67 -11.87
N ILE A 1213 56.67 -41.74 -12.79
CA ILE A 1213 57.81 -40.82 -12.79
C ILE A 1213 57.32 -39.38 -12.93
N ALA A 1214 57.88 -38.48 -12.14
CA ALA A 1214 57.56 -37.05 -12.19
C ALA A 1214 58.82 -36.19 -12.02
N VAL A 1215 58.74 -34.96 -12.55
CA VAL A 1215 59.73 -33.92 -12.28
C VAL A 1215 59.04 -32.68 -11.72
N LYS A 1216 59.70 -32.00 -10.78
CA LYS A 1216 59.24 -30.73 -10.21
C LYS A 1216 60.39 -29.72 -10.23
N MET A 1217 60.09 -28.51 -10.66
CA MET A 1217 61.01 -27.38 -10.65
C MET A 1217 60.51 -26.30 -9.72
N ASN A 1218 61.39 -25.80 -8.84
CA ASN A 1218 61.14 -24.68 -7.94
C ASN A 1218 62.15 -23.55 -8.15
#